data_AF-A0A7C4JHI6-F1
#
_entry.id   AF-A0A7C4JHI6-F1
#
_cell.length_a   1.000
_cell.length_b   1.000
_cell.length_c   1.000
_cell.angle_alpha   90.00
_cell.angle_beta   90.00
_cell.angle_gamma   90.00
#
_symmetry.space_group_name_H-M   'P 1'
#
loop_
_entity.id
_entity.type
_entity.pdbx_description
1 polymer ?
#
loop_
_entity_poly.entity_id
_entity_poly.type
_entity_poly.pdbx_seq_one_letter_code
_entity_poly.pdbx_strand_id
1 'polypeptide(L)'
;MCGIKEGRMIRKISLSLAVALLWAVPLLAQGYFEVVQGTTKVAVTPFVGTQPATNFYDYDSGQSRSRNQLGEANTAVLFLYREPTGQLFLFFILGKAEAGTGGNARFTIQNIPIGADFVLKDDGFYFPLFPELNDTYTPTNGDYQVMWTWTDGRTDGGVFGPLGEDFALVVVPQALSGIQRIVFKHGDLARPTRVELNTIDPIEIKGMRNQPPVAKLVVSPAAPRARQEVLFDASGSYDPDGTIAKYEWDFDGDGKVDLVSTEAKVRYTYPAGGTFTVRLTVVDNTGMSTTFTTPLYVSPITVEVIREISATTALPGSTFRVTVTIKTDQDLIGAGLDEDPPANWEVIPIQNAGAIFKRPTVQWVFMEPIRAGTQRVIVYDLKVPPSDQMAALRLPQQFCITGVFQAKVPDLVLEVGGESCLMVNDCLSILEAVAHLVPADRPGEPDRIDLRLSETITVDQVARVGELWRTDQPLPGVCGELLTMEQLKLIAAYAYSCTPVDEPLPIYPSANVRAKRTILAPIPCEGVVLGFYDSMGNALGNKFTVKVEIWTDRDVIGVGLDEDLPVGWKVTPIQNDGFIYKPGLNQWVLLDVLRPGRPKTIIYEVTVPPTLEVRPPRPGPCPERDFQTVVGKVDTGLPCLEIEVSGQSKVELADCLQVLTAIAKWDVTRDTIDLTLSDKITFPQVQRAIAFWLEGARVPRTCAPGVVDFELIKTIIAYWLTGTPICEPLPGQPPSLCAGR
;
A
#
# COMPACT_ATOMS: atom_id res chain seq x y z
N MET A 1 -0.66 16.52 -17.18
CA MET A 1 -1.33 15.21 -17.13
C MET A 1 -0.84 14.35 -15.95
N CYS A 2 -0.22 14.95 -14.92
CA CYS A 2 0.01 14.30 -13.63
C CYS A 2 -1.23 14.60 -12.76
N GLY A 3 -2.23 13.72 -12.83
CA GLY A 3 -3.42 13.78 -11.98
C GLY A 3 -3.33 12.70 -10.94
N ILE A 4 -3.28 13.08 -9.66
CA ILE A 4 -3.34 12.19 -8.51
C ILE A 4 -4.67 11.42 -8.59
N LYS A 5 -4.59 10.11 -8.85
CA LYS A 5 -5.74 9.20 -8.73
C LYS A 5 -5.59 8.39 -7.45
N GLU A 6 -6.18 8.91 -6.37
CA GLU A 6 -6.53 8.10 -5.20
C GLU A 6 -8.01 7.71 -5.25
N GLY A 7 -8.29 6.44 -4.92
CA GLY A 7 -9.65 5.91 -4.88
C GLY A 7 -9.67 4.43 -4.53
N ARG A 8 -9.19 4.08 -3.33
CA ARG A 8 -9.26 2.73 -2.77
C ARG A 8 -10.71 2.42 -2.35
N MET A 9 -11.32 1.45 -3.02
CA MET A 9 -12.65 0.92 -2.72
C MET A 9 -12.57 0.00 -1.49
N ILE A 10 -13.04 0.44 -0.33
CA ILE A 10 -13.16 -0.39 0.88
C ILE A 10 -14.56 -1.02 0.89
N ARG A 11 -14.63 -2.34 0.69
CA ARG A 11 -15.84 -3.14 0.93
C ARG A 11 -16.10 -3.22 2.43
N LYS A 12 -17.24 -2.67 2.86
CA LYS A 12 -17.80 -2.84 4.21
C LYS A 12 -18.16 -4.31 4.42
N ILE A 13 -17.55 -4.93 5.43
CA ILE A 13 -17.97 -6.21 5.98
C ILE A 13 -19.07 -5.91 7.01
N SER A 14 -20.28 -6.39 6.75
CA SER A 14 -21.38 -6.38 7.71
C SER A 14 -21.12 -7.44 8.79
N LEU A 15 -20.89 -7.01 10.03
CA LEU A 15 -20.85 -7.90 11.19
C LEU A 15 -22.20 -7.84 11.92
N SER A 16 -22.95 -8.92 11.83
CA SER A 16 -24.24 -9.11 12.49
C SER A 16 -24.05 -9.12 14.00
N LEU A 17 -24.69 -8.19 14.69
CA LEU A 17 -24.74 -8.07 16.14
C LEU A 17 -25.67 -9.17 16.70
N ALA A 18 -25.12 -10.23 17.30
CA ALA A 18 -25.88 -11.18 18.09
C ALA A 18 -25.82 -10.76 19.56
N VAL A 19 -26.85 -10.04 20.01
CA VAL A 19 -27.10 -9.78 21.43
C VAL A 19 -27.66 -11.06 22.04
N ALA A 20 -26.82 -11.83 22.72
CA ALA A 20 -27.28 -12.90 23.60
C ALA A 20 -27.63 -12.29 24.96
N LEU A 21 -28.93 -12.14 25.22
CA LEU A 21 -29.48 -11.90 26.55
C LEU A 21 -29.09 -13.09 27.45
N LEU A 22 -28.09 -12.91 28.31
CA LEU A 22 -27.81 -13.81 29.42
C LEU A 22 -28.80 -13.50 30.54
N TRP A 23 -29.82 -14.35 30.66
CA TRP A 23 -30.63 -14.44 31.86
C TRP A 23 -29.71 -14.83 33.03
N ALA A 24 -29.78 -14.08 34.12
CA ALA A 24 -29.13 -14.43 35.37
C ALA A 24 -29.74 -15.74 35.89
N VAL A 25 -29.04 -16.84 35.69
CA VAL A 25 -29.29 -18.09 36.41
C VAL A 25 -28.60 -17.93 37.76
N PRO A 26 -29.32 -18.04 38.90
CA PRO A 26 -28.65 -17.97 40.19
C PRO A 26 -27.66 -19.14 40.31
N LEU A 27 -26.42 -18.80 40.66
CA LEU A 27 -25.37 -19.75 41.03
C LEU A 27 -25.88 -20.67 42.14
N LEU A 28 -26.26 -21.89 41.78
CA LEU A 28 -26.46 -23.01 42.72
C LEU A 28 -25.87 -24.26 42.09
N ALA A 29 -24.54 -24.28 41.99
CA ALA A 29 -23.77 -25.48 41.79
C ALA A 29 -22.71 -25.54 42.87
N GLN A 30 -23.11 -25.97 44.07
CA GLN A 30 -22.16 -26.46 45.07
C GLN A 30 -21.65 -27.81 44.52
N GLY A 31 -20.52 -27.79 43.81
CA GLY A 31 -19.83 -28.96 43.23
C GLY A 31 -19.15 -29.85 44.27
N TYR A 32 -19.70 -29.87 45.48
CA TYR A 32 -19.14 -30.54 46.62
C TYR A 32 -19.36 -32.05 46.60
N PHE A 33 -20.48 -32.50 46.00
CA PHE A 33 -20.89 -33.90 45.99
C PHE A 33 -20.89 -34.49 44.59
N GLU A 34 -20.44 -35.74 44.46
CA GLU A 34 -20.37 -36.46 43.19
C GLU A 34 -21.05 -37.83 43.34
N VAL A 35 -21.79 -38.24 42.31
CA VAL A 35 -22.30 -39.60 42.16
C VAL A 35 -21.62 -40.24 40.95
N VAL A 36 -21.04 -41.42 41.17
CA VAL A 36 -20.30 -42.18 40.17
C VAL A 36 -20.87 -43.59 40.04
N GLN A 37 -21.20 -43.99 38.81
CA GLN A 37 -21.56 -45.38 38.48
C GLN A 37 -21.00 -45.72 37.10
N GLY A 38 -20.05 -46.66 37.05
CA GLY A 38 -19.35 -46.99 35.80
C GLY A 38 -18.64 -45.77 35.20
N THR A 39 -19.03 -45.38 33.99
CA THR A 39 -18.51 -44.17 33.31
C THR A 39 -19.29 -42.90 33.64
N THR A 40 -20.46 -43.02 34.27
CA THR A 40 -21.29 -41.88 34.67
C THR A 40 -20.67 -41.22 35.89
N LYS A 41 -20.30 -39.93 35.76
CA LYS A 41 -19.84 -39.06 36.84
C LYS A 41 -20.65 -37.78 36.83
N VAL A 42 -21.40 -37.51 37.89
CA VAL A 42 -22.30 -36.36 37.95
C VAL A 42 -22.12 -35.61 39.27
N ALA A 43 -21.84 -34.32 39.18
CA ALA A 43 -21.89 -33.43 40.34
C ALA A 43 -23.35 -33.24 40.77
N VAL A 44 -23.65 -33.51 42.04
CA VAL A 44 -24.99 -33.45 42.61
C VAL A 44 -25.09 -32.39 43.69
N THR A 45 -26.28 -31.82 43.87
CA THR A 45 -26.56 -30.79 44.88
C THR A 45 -27.59 -31.35 45.86
N PRO A 46 -27.26 -31.57 47.15
CA PRO A 46 -28.22 -32.07 48.12
C PRO A 46 -29.46 -31.19 48.20
N PHE A 47 -30.61 -31.82 48.42
CA PHE A 47 -31.80 -31.08 48.79
C PHE A 47 -31.60 -30.42 50.16
N VAL A 48 -32.05 -29.19 50.32
CA VAL A 48 -32.02 -28.48 51.61
C VAL A 48 -33.46 -28.36 52.09
N GLY A 49 -33.78 -28.94 53.24
CA GLY A 49 -35.13 -28.87 53.78
C GLY A 49 -35.20 -28.23 55.16
N THR A 50 -36.43 -27.84 55.52
CA THR A 50 -36.72 -27.07 56.73
C THR A 50 -37.11 -27.95 57.92
N GLN A 51 -37.05 -29.27 57.78
CA GLN A 51 -37.43 -30.23 58.82
C GLN A 51 -36.37 -31.32 59.00
N PRO A 52 -36.27 -31.96 60.18
CA PRO A 52 -35.35 -33.08 60.42
C PRO A 52 -35.52 -34.19 59.37
N ALA A 53 -34.43 -34.91 59.05
CA ALA A 53 -34.41 -35.90 57.98
C ALA A 53 -35.48 -37.01 58.17
N THR A 54 -35.69 -37.46 59.40
CA THR A 54 -36.72 -38.47 59.74
C THR A 54 -38.14 -37.98 59.46
N ASN A 55 -38.44 -36.71 59.76
CA ASN A 55 -39.73 -36.09 59.45
C ASN A 55 -39.90 -35.87 57.94
N PHE A 56 -38.82 -35.53 57.22
CA PHE A 56 -38.85 -35.37 55.77
C PHE A 56 -39.13 -36.67 55.03
N TYR A 57 -38.70 -37.82 55.56
CA TYR A 57 -39.05 -39.12 55.01
C TYR A 57 -40.57 -39.40 55.07
N ASP A 58 -41.29 -38.78 56.00
CA ASP A 58 -42.76 -38.83 56.14
C ASP A 58 -43.31 -40.27 56.13
N TYR A 59 -42.84 -41.06 57.09
CA TYR A 59 -43.25 -42.46 57.23
C TYR A 59 -44.63 -42.61 57.89
N ASP A 60 -45.54 -43.34 57.26
CA ASP A 60 -46.84 -43.73 57.82
C ASP A 60 -46.83 -45.21 58.24
N SER A 61 -46.55 -45.44 59.53
CA SER A 61 -46.53 -46.79 60.10
C SER A 61 -47.88 -47.50 60.11
N GLY A 62 -49.00 -46.76 59.99
CA GLY A 62 -50.34 -47.34 59.91
C GLY A 62 -50.62 -47.95 58.54
N GLN A 63 -49.89 -47.52 57.51
CA GLN A 63 -50.06 -47.98 56.14
C GLN A 63 -48.79 -48.60 55.53
N SER A 64 -47.71 -48.68 56.31
CA SER A 64 -46.40 -49.20 55.88
C SER A 64 -45.91 -48.55 54.58
N ARG A 65 -45.87 -47.21 54.56
CA ARG A 65 -45.40 -46.46 53.39
C ARG A 65 -44.87 -45.06 53.74
N SER A 66 -43.91 -44.58 52.95
CA SER A 66 -43.46 -43.19 52.89
C SER A 66 -44.38 -42.36 51.99
N ARG A 67 -44.77 -41.18 52.48
CA ARG A 67 -45.54 -40.17 51.72
C ARG A 67 -44.65 -39.13 51.03
N ASN A 68 -43.34 -39.30 51.05
CA ASN A 68 -42.41 -38.34 50.47
C ASN A 68 -42.63 -38.20 48.94
N GLN A 69 -42.78 -36.95 48.50
CA GLN A 69 -43.15 -36.59 47.12
C GLN A 69 -42.08 -36.97 46.09
N LEU A 70 -40.84 -37.23 46.53
CA LEU A 70 -39.75 -37.65 45.67
C LEU A 70 -39.80 -39.13 45.29
N GLY A 71 -40.63 -39.96 45.97
CA GLY A 71 -40.82 -41.37 45.60
C GLY A 71 -41.40 -41.57 44.20
N GLU A 72 -41.03 -42.67 43.54
CA GLU A 72 -41.48 -43.03 42.19
C GLU A 72 -41.89 -44.50 42.10
N ALA A 73 -42.98 -44.78 41.39
CA ALA A 73 -43.48 -46.14 41.24
C ALA A 73 -42.40 -47.05 40.62
N ASN A 74 -42.25 -48.26 41.18
CA ASN A 74 -41.31 -49.29 40.72
C ASN A 74 -39.85 -48.80 40.57
N THR A 75 -39.43 -47.82 41.39
CA THR A 75 -38.12 -47.16 41.28
C THR A 75 -37.46 -47.06 42.65
N ALA A 76 -36.15 -47.32 42.72
CA ALA A 76 -35.35 -47.01 43.89
C ALA A 76 -34.84 -45.57 43.76
N VAL A 77 -35.37 -44.67 44.57
CA VAL A 77 -34.99 -43.25 44.58
C VAL A 77 -33.98 -43.00 45.69
N LEU A 78 -32.80 -42.51 45.32
CA LEU A 78 -31.75 -42.08 46.23
C LEU A 78 -31.57 -40.56 46.12
N PHE A 79 -31.26 -39.90 47.24
CA PHE A 79 -30.84 -38.50 47.23
C PHE A 79 -30.14 -38.11 48.52
N LEU A 80 -29.32 -37.07 48.45
CA LEU A 80 -28.76 -36.41 49.63
C LEU A 80 -29.71 -35.33 50.11
N TYR A 81 -29.93 -35.28 51.42
CA TYR A 81 -30.74 -34.27 52.08
C TYR A 81 -29.97 -33.65 53.24
N ARG A 82 -29.89 -32.33 53.23
CA ARG A 82 -29.34 -31.52 54.32
C ARG A 82 -30.49 -31.01 55.16
N GLU A 83 -30.50 -31.43 56.42
CA GLU A 83 -31.51 -30.98 57.38
C GLU A 83 -31.14 -29.61 58.00
N PRO A 84 -32.02 -28.95 58.76
CA PRO A 84 -31.80 -27.60 59.30
C PRO A 84 -30.56 -27.45 60.19
N THR A 85 -30.10 -28.52 60.82
CA THR A 85 -28.89 -28.53 61.66
C THR A 85 -27.60 -28.48 60.84
N GLY A 86 -27.70 -28.65 59.51
CA GLY A 86 -26.58 -28.73 58.59
C GLY A 86 -26.08 -30.16 58.36
N GLN A 87 -26.55 -31.15 59.11
CA GLN A 87 -26.19 -32.56 58.90
C GLN A 87 -26.75 -33.10 57.58
N LEU A 88 -25.99 -34.02 56.97
CA LEU A 88 -26.29 -34.60 55.66
C LEU A 88 -26.67 -36.08 55.79
N PHE A 89 -27.73 -36.48 55.11
CA PHE A 89 -28.26 -37.85 55.13
C PHE A 89 -28.51 -38.36 53.71
N LEU A 90 -28.34 -39.67 53.51
CA LEU A 90 -28.72 -40.38 52.30
C LEU A 90 -30.09 -41.03 52.51
N PHE A 91 -31.02 -40.72 51.60
CA PHE A 91 -32.36 -41.28 51.61
C PHE A 91 -32.45 -42.45 50.63
N PHE A 92 -33.20 -43.47 51.03
CA PHE A 92 -33.61 -44.58 50.19
C PHE A 92 -35.12 -44.67 50.21
N ILE A 93 -35.78 -44.49 49.07
CA ILE A 93 -37.23 -44.69 48.93
C ILE A 93 -37.47 -45.68 47.80
N LEU A 94 -38.04 -46.84 48.13
CA LEU A 94 -38.36 -47.90 47.18
C LEU A 94 -39.85 -47.86 46.85
N GLY A 95 -40.18 -47.40 45.65
CA GLY A 95 -41.56 -47.25 45.20
C GLY A 95 -42.20 -45.89 45.53
N LYS A 96 -43.52 -45.82 45.40
CA LYS A 96 -44.32 -44.62 45.70
C LYS A 96 -45.63 -45.02 46.39
N ALA A 97 -46.05 -44.25 47.39
CA ALA A 97 -47.36 -44.42 47.99
C ALA A 97 -48.45 -44.40 46.90
N GLU A 98 -49.34 -45.40 46.94
CA GLU A 98 -50.50 -45.51 46.04
C GLU A 98 -50.14 -45.77 44.56
N ALA A 99 -48.88 -46.09 44.23
CA ALA A 99 -48.46 -46.40 42.86
C ALA A 99 -47.24 -47.34 42.78
N GLY A 100 -47.35 -48.37 41.96
CA GLY A 100 -46.30 -49.39 41.77
C GLY A 100 -46.70 -50.74 42.34
N THR A 101 -45.92 -51.76 42.03
CA THR A 101 -46.14 -53.15 42.46
C THR A 101 -45.26 -53.49 43.67
N GLY A 102 -45.70 -54.46 44.47
CA GLY A 102 -44.87 -55.05 45.54
C GLY A 102 -43.58 -55.67 45.01
N GLY A 103 -42.58 -55.79 45.87
CA GLY A 103 -41.23 -56.18 45.47
C GLY A 103 -40.33 -56.45 46.66
N ASN A 104 -39.07 -56.73 46.35
CA ASN A 104 -38.01 -56.82 47.36
C ASN A 104 -36.68 -56.30 46.78
N ALA A 105 -35.84 -55.73 47.63
CA ALA A 105 -34.58 -55.13 47.22
C ALA A 105 -33.47 -55.38 48.24
N ARG A 106 -32.39 -56.00 47.78
CA ARG A 106 -31.17 -56.21 48.57
C ARG A 106 -30.08 -55.25 48.12
N PHE A 107 -29.53 -54.50 49.07
CA PHE A 107 -28.35 -53.66 48.86
C PHE A 107 -27.29 -53.93 49.91
N THR A 108 -26.04 -53.70 49.53
CA THR A 108 -24.91 -53.58 50.46
C THR A 108 -24.40 -52.15 50.41
N ILE A 109 -24.25 -51.50 51.56
CA ILE A 109 -23.64 -50.18 51.68
C ILE A 109 -22.25 -50.36 52.28
N GLN A 110 -21.22 -49.95 51.55
CA GLN A 110 -19.81 -50.10 51.90
C GLN A 110 -19.15 -48.75 52.17
N ASN A 111 -17.97 -48.78 52.79
CA ASN A 111 -17.20 -47.58 53.17
C ASN A 111 -18.03 -46.61 54.03
N ILE A 112 -18.67 -47.17 55.07
CA ILE A 112 -19.58 -46.41 55.93
C ILE A 112 -18.83 -45.26 56.63
N PRO A 113 -19.29 -43.99 56.48
CA PRO A 113 -18.70 -42.86 57.20
C PRO A 113 -18.78 -43.05 58.71
N ILE A 114 -17.76 -42.56 59.44
CA ILE A 114 -17.71 -42.70 60.90
C ILE A 114 -18.93 -42.04 61.53
N GLY A 115 -19.72 -42.84 62.27
CA GLY A 115 -20.92 -42.37 62.97
C GLY A 115 -22.22 -42.42 62.16
N ALA A 116 -22.19 -42.86 60.89
CA ALA A 116 -23.39 -43.04 60.08
C ALA A 116 -24.13 -44.35 60.44
N ASP A 117 -25.45 -44.26 60.64
CA ASP A 117 -26.36 -45.39 60.87
C ASP A 117 -27.75 -45.09 60.24
N PHE A 118 -28.63 -46.07 60.17
CA PHE A 118 -30.04 -45.85 59.83
C PHE A 118 -30.76 -45.16 60.99
N VAL A 119 -30.95 -43.85 60.85
CA VAL A 119 -31.72 -43.01 61.80
C VAL A 119 -33.23 -43.17 61.64
N LEU A 120 -33.67 -43.67 60.49
CA LEU A 120 -35.04 -44.14 60.27
C LEU A 120 -35.01 -45.44 59.46
N LYS A 121 -35.71 -46.44 59.99
CA LYS A 121 -36.02 -47.72 59.37
C LYS A 121 -37.53 -47.73 59.18
N ASP A 122 -38.00 -48.02 57.97
CA ASP A 122 -39.41 -47.93 57.57
C ASP A 122 -40.30 -48.87 58.41
N ASP A 123 -40.45 -50.14 58.03
CA ASP A 123 -41.01 -51.19 58.87
C ASP A 123 -40.05 -52.39 59.06
N GLY A 124 -40.56 -53.39 59.77
CA GLY A 124 -39.95 -54.71 59.91
C GLY A 124 -40.89 -55.74 59.32
N PHE A 125 -40.94 -55.84 58.00
CA PHE A 125 -41.69 -56.88 57.30
C PHE A 125 -41.23 -58.25 57.80
N TYR A 126 -42.17 -59.05 58.31
CA TYR A 126 -41.89 -60.36 58.87
C TYR A 126 -42.74 -61.42 58.20
N PHE A 127 -42.08 -62.30 57.45
CA PHE A 127 -42.65 -63.42 56.73
C PHE A 127 -42.09 -64.75 57.27
N PRO A 128 -42.81 -65.45 58.16
CA PRO A 128 -42.29 -66.64 58.85
C PRO A 128 -41.88 -67.79 57.93
N LEU A 129 -42.50 -67.87 56.74
CA LEU A 129 -42.28 -68.93 55.76
C LEU A 129 -41.05 -68.70 54.86
N PHE A 130 -40.59 -67.44 54.74
CA PHE A 130 -39.40 -67.06 53.97
C PHE A 130 -38.63 -65.96 54.73
N PRO A 131 -37.91 -66.31 55.82
CA PRO A 131 -37.21 -65.35 56.66
C PRO A 131 -36.17 -64.51 55.92
N GLU A 132 -35.68 -64.99 54.77
CA GLU A 132 -34.76 -64.30 53.87
C GLU A 132 -35.36 -63.07 53.17
N LEU A 133 -36.69 -62.94 53.20
CA LEU A 133 -37.43 -61.76 52.70
C LEU A 133 -37.82 -60.80 53.83
N ASN A 134 -37.45 -61.09 55.08
CA ASN A 134 -37.69 -60.16 56.17
C ASN A 134 -36.83 -58.91 56.03
N ASP A 135 -37.34 -57.78 56.50
CA ASP A 135 -36.54 -56.58 56.47
C ASP A 135 -35.37 -56.69 57.43
N THR A 136 -34.20 -56.32 56.93
CA THR A 136 -32.96 -56.35 57.71
C THR A 136 -32.18 -55.08 57.48
N TYR A 137 -31.56 -54.60 58.57
CA TYR A 137 -30.66 -53.45 58.59
C TYR A 137 -29.41 -53.88 59.36
N THR A 138 -28.67 -54.84 58.81
CA THR A 138 -27.68 -55.61 59.55
C THR A 138 -26.28 -55.10 59.25
N PRO A 139 -25.57 -54.51 60.23
CA PRO A 139 -24.16 -54.20 60.07
C PRO A 139 -23.35 -55.51 60.10
N THR A 140 -22.58 -55.77 59.04
CA THR A 140 -21.75 -56.97 58.88
C THR A 140 -20.37 -56.58 58.38
N ASN A 141 -19.32 -56.87 59.17
CA ASN A 141 -17.91 -56.63 58.80
C ASN A 141 -17.58 -55.20 58.31
N GLY A 142 -18.26 -54.17 58.85
CA GLY A 142 -18.04 -52.77 58.49
C GLY A 142 -18.91 -52.24 57.34
N ASP A 143 -19.69 -53.13 56.69
CA ASP A 143 -20.70 -52.77 55.69
C ASP A 143 -22.11 -52.89 56.31
N TYR A 144 -23.11 -52.25 55.68
CA TYR A 144 -24.52 -52.51 55.95
C TYR A 144 -25.11 -53.43 54.88
N GLN A 145 -25.69 -54.56 55.30
CA GLN A 145 -26.54 -55.38 54.44
C GLN A 145 -27.99 -55.05 54.74
N VAL A 146 -28.71 -54.61 53.72
CA VAL A 146 -30.14 -54.28 53.82
C VAL A 146 -30.97 -55.19 52.93
N MET A 147 -32.07 -55.68 53.50
CA MET A 147 -33.14 -56.38 52.80
C MET A 147 -34.41 -55.60 53.08
N TRP A 148 -35.14 -55.25 52.03
CA TRP A 148 -36.37 -54.49 52.06
C TRP A 148 -37.43 -55.22 51.24
N THR A 149 -38.62 -55.45 51.80
CA THR A 149 -39.74 -56.14 51.16
C THR A 149 -41.06 -55.41 51.41
N TRP A 150 -41.75 -55.03 50.34
CA TRP A 150 -43.05 -54.36 50.41
C TRP A 150 -44.09 -55.04 49.52
N THR A 151 -45.36 -54.86 49.88
CA THR A 151 -46.50 -55.33 49.08
C THR A 151 -47.05 -54.24 48.18
N ASP A 152 -48.04 -54.60 47.35
CA ASP A 152 -48.69 -53.67 46.43
C ASP A 152 -49.26 -52.44 47.15
N GLY A 153 -48.96 -51.24 46.63
CA GLY A 153 -49.37 -49.96 47.24
C GLY A 153 -48.58 -49.48 48.46
N ARG A 154 -47.54 -50.23 48.88
CA ARG A 154 -46.60 -49.88 49.97
C ARG A 154 -45.24 -49.44 49.41
N THR A 155 -44.39 -48.90 50.29
CA THR A 155 -42.99 -48.57 50.00
C THR A 155 -42.10 -49.12 51.09
N ASP A 156 -40.80 -49.13 50.85
CA ASP A 156 -39.79 -49.47 51.86
C ASP A 156 -38.56 -48.57 51.69
N GLY A 157 -37.60 -48.65 52.60
CA GLY A 157 -36.36 -47.91 52.58
C GLY A 157 -35.99 -47.33 53.93
N GLY A 158 -35.35 -46.17 53.93
CA GLY A 158 -34.93 -45.53 55.17
C GLY A 158 -34.02 -44.33 54.97
N VAL A 159 -33.57 -43.78 56.10
CA VAL A 159 -32.67 -42.62 56.14
C VAL A 159 -31.37 -43.03 56.80
N PHE A 160 -30.26 -42.87 56.07
CA PHE A 160 -28.92 -43.27 56.49
C PHE A 160 -28.02 -42.04 56.71
N GLY A 161 -27.39 -41.95 57.88
CA GLY A 161 -26.48 -40.86 58.22
C GLY A 161 -26.33 -40.64 59.73
N PRO A 162 -25.79 -39.49 60.17
CA PRO A 162 -25.24 -38.42 59.33
C PRO A 162 -23.97 -38.86 58.60
N LEU A 163 -23.77 -38.39 57.37
CA LEU A 163 -22.65 -38.79 56.50
C LEU A 163 -21.36 -37.98 56.72
N GLY A 164 -21.45 -36.90 57.49
CA GLY A 164 -20.36 -35.93 57.62
C GLY A 164 -20.21 -35.04 56.38
N GLU A 165 -19.09 -34.33 56.34
CA GLU A 165 -18.77 -33.43 55.23
C GLU A 165 -17.83 -34.11 54.24
N ASP A 166 -16.79 -34.82 54.67
CA ASP A 166 -15.90 -35.58 53.78
C ASP A 166 -16.23 -37.07 53.86
N PHE A 167 -16.66 -37.66 52.73
CA PHE A 167 -16.99 -39.09 52.67
C PHE A 167 -16.94 -39.65 51.25
N ALA A 168 -16.81 -40.98 51.15
CA ALA A 168 -16.96 -41.73 49.91
C ALA A 168 -17.59 -43.10 50.21
N LEU A 169 -18.91 -43.19 50.14
CA LEU A 169 -19.65 -44.42 50.42
C LEU A 169 -20.08 -45.09 49.11
N VAL A 170 -20.26 -46.42 49.13
CA VAL A 170 -20.65 -47.19 47.94
C VAL A 170 -21.92 -47.99 48.21
N VAL A 171 -22.96 -47.78 47.39
CA VAL A 171 -24.20 -48.57 47.42
C VAL A 171 -24.15 -49.62 46.30
N VAL A 172 -24.19 -50.89 46.67
CA VAL A 172 -24.11 -52.03 45.75
C VAL A 172 -25.47 -52.72 45.67
N PRO A 173 -26.22 -52.60 44.55
CA PRO A 173 -27.42 -53.40 44.32
C PRO A 173 -27.04 -54.88 44.19
N GLN A 174 -27.77 -55.77 44.86
CA GLN A 174 -27.51 -57.22 44.78
C GLN A 174 -28.65 -57.97 44.10
N ALA A 175 -29.88 -57.75 44.54
CA ALA A 175 -31.06 -58.40 43.97
C ALA A 175 -32.24 -57.44 44.08
N LEU A 176 -32.88 -57.13 42.95
CA LEU A 176 -34.01 -56.22 42.89
C LEU A 176 -35.19 -56.89 42.17
N SER A 177 -36.33 -56.94 42.84
CA SER A 177 -37.61 -57.41 42.30
C SER A 177 -38.67 -56.32 42.53
N GLY A 178 -39.49 -56.04 41.51
CA GLY A 178 -40.44 -54.92 41.54
C GLY A 178 -39.82 -53.53 41.31
N ILE A 179 -38.49 -53.42 41.27
CA ILE A 179 -37.75 -52.19 40.91
C ILE A 179 -37.22 -52.30 39.48
N GLN A 180 -37.58 -51.34 38.64
CA GLN A 180 -37.21 -51.29 37.22
C GLN A 180 -35.99 -50.40 36.93
N ARG A 181 -35.70 -49.44 37.81
CA ARG A 181 -34.59 -48.49 37.66
C ARG A 181 -34.16 -47.92 39.01
N ILE A 182 -32.93 -47.41 39.07
CA ILE A 182 -32.43 -46.60 40.19
C ILE A 182 -32.31 -45.16 39.72
N VAL A 183 -32.78 -44.20 40.51
CA VAL A 183 -32.69 -42.77 40.18
C VAL A 183 -32.06 -42.03 41.35
N PHE A 184 -31.02 -41.26 41.06
CA PHE A 184 -30.48 -40.30 42.00
C PHE A 184 -31.08 -38.91 41.74
N LYS A 185 -31.74 -38.32 42.73
CA LYS A 185 -32.36 -37.00 42.62
C LYS A 185 -31.53 -35.95 43.37
N HIS A 186 -31.45 -34.74 42.82
CA HIS A 186 -30.72 -33.64 43.43
C HIS A 186 -31.21 -32.27 42.93
N GLY A 187 -30.72 -31.18 43.52
CA GLY A 187 -31.00 -29.80 43.10
C GLY A 187 -32.19 -29.17 43.82
N ASP A 188 -33.08 -28.53 43.06
CA ASP A 188 -34.25 -27.83 43.60
C ASP A 188 -35.35 -28.84 44.01
N LEU A 189 -35.80 -28.80 45.27
CA LEU A 189 -36.86 -29.66 45.78
C LEU A 189 -38.18 -29.55 44.99
N ALA A 190 -38.51 -28.36 44.49
CA ALA A 190 -39.73 -28.14 43.70
C ALA A 190 -39.61 -28.71 42.27
N ARG A 191 -38.39 -28.81 41.75
CA ARG A 191 -38.08 -29.26 40.38
C ARG A 191 -36.80 -30.10 40.37
N PRO A 192 -36.84 -31.33 40.93
CA PRO A 192 -35.63 -32.12 41.15
C PRO A 192 -35.00 -32.57 39.83
N THR A 193 -33.69 -32.40 39.71
CA THR A 193 -32.88 -32.97 38.63
C THR A 193 -32.74 -34.48 38.85
N ARG A 194 -32.79 -35.25 37.76
CA ARG A 194 -32.76 -36.72 37.78
C ARG A 194 -31.50 -37.25 37.12
N VAL A 195 -30.80 -38.15 37.79
CA VAL A 195 -29.72 -38.96 37.24
C VAL A 195 -30.19 -40.42 37.22
N GLU A 196 -30.32 -40.99 36.02
CA GLU A 196 -30.73 -42.38 35.88
C GLU A 196 -29.51 -43.30 36.01
N LEU A 197 -29.63 -44.27 36.91
CA LEU A 197 -28.59 -45.22 37.27
C LEU A 197 -29.05 -46.65 36.93
N ASN A 198 -28.12 -47.49 36.54
CA ASN A 198 -28.41 -48.89 36.25
C ASN A 198 -28.55 -49.70 37.55
N THR A 199 -29.19 -50.85 37.47
CA THR A 199 -29.58 -51.69 38.62
C THR A 199 -28.52 -52.71 39.02
N ILE A 200 -27.33 -52.68 38.42
CA ILE A 200 -26.30 -53.74 38.56
C ILE A 200 -25.01 -53.18 39.16
N ASP A 201 -24.53 -52.05 38.64
CA ASP A 201 -23.21 -51.53 39.01
C ASP A 201 -23.23 -50.81 40.37
N PRO A 202 -22.11 -50.88 41.14
CA PRO A 202 -21.94 -50.09 42.35
C PRO A 202 -22.08 -48.58 42.12
N ILE A 203 -22.76 -47.91 43.04
CA ILE A 203 -22.98 -46.46 43.03
C ILE A 203 -22.11 -45.84 44.12
N GLU A 204 -21.08 -45.11 43.73
CA GLU A 204 -20.21 -44.39 44.66
C GLU A 204 -20.72 -42.95 44.85
N ILE A 205 -20.88 -42.51 46.09
CA ILE A 205 -21.36 -41.17 46.45
C ILE A 205 -20.30 -40.50 47.32
N LYS A 206 -19.81 -39.34 46.88
CA LYS A 206 -18.70 -38.62 47.52
C LYS A 206 -19.09 -37.20 47.94
N GLY A 207 -18.47 -36.70 49.01
CA GLY A 207 -18.37 -35.28 49.36
C GLY A 207 -16.91 -34.94 49.68
N MET A 208 -16.32 -33.92 49.07
CA MET A 208 -14.89 -33.57 49.26
C MET A 208 -14.71 -32.11 49.72
N ARG A 209 -14.04 -31.90 50.87
CA ARG A 209 -13.65 -30.57 51.39
C ARG A 209 -12.38 -30.02 50.73
N ASN A 210 -12.25 -28.70 50.78
CA ASN A 210 -11.09 -27.90 50.41
C ASN A 210 -10.78 -27.94 48.91
N GLN A 211 -11.82 -27.75 48.09
CA GLN A 211 -11.65 -27.68 46.65
C GLN A 211 -10.93 -26.37 46.28
N PRO A 212 -10.04 -26.37 45.28
CA PRO A 212 -9.43 -25.12 44.83
C PRO A 212 -10.48 -24.24 44.13
N PRO A 213 -10.29 -22.90 44.14
CA PRO A 213 -11.22 -21.98 43.51
C PRO A 213 -11.24 -22.14 41.98
N VAL A 214 -12.27 -21.67 41.31
CA VAL A 214 -12.37 -21.62 39.85
C VAL A 214 -12.06 -20.21 39.36
N ALA A 215 -10.96 -20.06 38.62
CA ALA A 215 -10.55 -18.80 38.02
C ALA A 215 -11.21 -18.57 36.64
N LYS A 216 -11.76 -17.36 36.41
CA LYS A 216 -12.26 -16.89 35.11
C LYS A 216 -11.79 -15.47 34.85
N LEU A 217 -11.45 -15.15 33.61
CA LEU A 217 -10.95 -13.84 33.21
C LEU A 217 -11.61 -13.35 31.92
N VAL A 218 -12.05 -12.09 31.91
CA VAL A 218 -12.45 -11.33 30.72
C VAL A 218 -11.54 -10.11 30.58
N VAL A 219 -11.02 -9.88 29.38
CA VAL A 219 -10.13 -8.74 29.07
C VAL A 219 -10.87 -7.77 28.15
N SER A 220 -10.82 -6.47 28.46
CA SER A 220 -11.46 -5.42 27.66
C SER A 220 -10.55 -4.20 27.49
N PRO A 221 -10.33 -3.69 26.27
CA PRO A 221 -10.86 -4.21 25.00
C PRO A 221 -10.20 -5.55 24.62
N ALA A 222 -10.88 -6.34 23.77
CA ALA A 222 -10.38 -7.64 23.32
C ALA A 222 -9.12 -7.56 22.43
N ALA A 223 -8.91 -6.40 21.78
CA ALA A 223 -7.73 -6.09 20.98
C ALA A 223 -7.09 -4.80 21.49
N PRO A 224 -6.37 -4.84 22.62
CA PRO A 224 -5.75 -3.67 23.20
C PRO A 224 -4.56 -3.18 22.36
N ARG A 225 -4.24 -1.90 22.52
CA ARG A 225 -3.05 -1.29 21.95
C ARG A 225 -2.08 -0.86 23.04
N ALA A 226 -0.81 -0.67 22.67
CA ALA A 226 0.18 -0.14 23.58
C ALA A 226 -0.31 1.21 24.13
N ARG A 227 -0.01 1.47 25.40
CA ARG A 227 -0.38 2.68 26.15
C ARG A 227 -1.89 2.94 26.25
N GLN A 228 -2.71 1.94 25.92
CA GLN A 228 -4.13 1.92 26.19
C GLN A 228 -4.39 1.22 27.53
N GLU A 229 -5.29 1.78 28.33
CA GLU A 229 -5.74 1.13 29.55
C GLU A 229 -6.56 -0.12 29.23
N VAL A 230 -6.18 -1.26 29.81
CA VAL A 230 -6.84 -2.56 29.66
C VAL A 230 -7.49 -2.93 30.98
N LEU A 231 -8.78 -3.24 30.95
CA LEU A 231 -9.54 -3.76 32.08
C LEU A 231 -9.45 -5.30 32.08
N PHE A 232 -8.99 -5.85 33.19
CA PHE A 232 -9.00 -7.27 33.50
C PHE A 232 -10.09 -7.54 34.54
N ASP A 233 -11.08 -8.35 34.17
CA ASP A 233 -12.26 -8.64 34.98
C ASP A 233 -12.32 -10.13 35.34
N ALA A 234 -11.98 -10.44 36.59
CA ALA A 234 -12.04 -11.77 37.17
C ALA A 234 -13.34 -12.04 37.94
N SER A 235 -14.37 -11.19 37.84
CA SER A 235 -15.57 -11.29 38.68
C SER A 235 -16.41 -12.55 38.42
N GLY A 236 -16.11 -13.32 37.37
CA GLY A 236 -16.71 -14.63 37.11
C GLY A 236 -16.06 -15.78 37.89
N SER A 237 -14.98 -15.52 38.62
CA SER A 237 -14.31 -16.48 39.49
C SER A 237 -15.13 -16.77 40.74
N TYR A 238 -15.08 -18.00 41.24
CA TYR A 238 -15.81 -18.40 42.46
C TYR A 238 -15.11 -19.56 43.15
N ASP A 239 -15.42 -19.77 44.43
CA ASP A 239 -14.92 -20.90 45.21
C ASP A 239 -16.07 -21.85 45.56
N PRO A 240 -15.99 -23.17 45.27
CA PRO A 240 -17.14 -24.09 45.42
C PRO A 240 -17.59 -24.34 46.87
N ASP A 241 -16.67 -24.25 47.83
CA ASP A 241 -16.89 -24.56 49.25
C ASP A 241 -16.42 -23.46 50.22
N GLY A 242 -16.08 -22.29 49.70
CA GLY A 242 -15.66 -21.13 50.48
C GLY A 242 -15.79 -19.80 49.74
N THR A 243 -14.80 -18.92 49.92
CA THR A 243 -14.75 -17.56 49.39
C THR A 243 -13.36 -17.23 48.85
N ILE A 244 -13.30 -16.42 47.79
CA ILE A 244 -12.03 -15.94 47.25
C ILE A 244 -11.44 -14.89 48.19
N ALA A 245 -10.19 -15.09 48.62
CA ALA A 245 -9.47 -14.16 49.47
C ALA A 245 -8.70 -13.10 48.67
N LYS A 246 -8.05 -13.47 47.56
CA LYS A 246 -7.26 -12.55 46.73
C LYS A 246 -7.06 -13.05 45.29
N TYR A 247 -6.66 -12.11 44.44
CA TYR A 247 -6.26 -12.29 43.05
C TYR A 247 -4.81 -11.83 42.90
N GLU A 248 -3.99 -12.65 42.26
CA GLU A 248 -2.61 -12.33 41.92
C GLU A 248 -2.48 -12.30 40.40
N TRP A 249 -1.97 -11.20 39.88
CA TRP A 249 -1.89 -10.89 38.45
C TRP A 249 -0.44 -10.83 38.02
N ASP A 250 -0.13 -11.52 36.94
CA ASP A 250 1.13 -11.50 36.19
C ASP A 250 0.74 -11.15 34.75
N PHE A 251 0.99 -9.91 34.35
CA PHE A 251 0.48 -9.34 33.10
C PHE A 251 1.40 -9.63 31.91
N ASP A 252 2.69 -9.88 32.15
CA ASP A 252 3.68 -10.15 31.11
C ASP A 252 4.01 -11.64 30.94
N GLY A 253 3.74 -12.45 31.97
CA GLY A 253 3.95 -13.89 32.00
C GLY A 253 5.37 -14.29 32.42
N ASP A 254 6.15 -13.39 33.04
CA ASP A 254 7.53 -13.67 33.49
C ASP A 254 7.59 -14.62 34.71
N GLY A 255 6.44 -14.94 35.29
CA GLY A 255 6.29 -15.82 36.45
C GLY A 255 6.34 -15.09 37.79
N LYS A 256 6.47 -13.77 37.81
CA LYS A 256 6.33 -12.93 38.99
C LYS A 256 4.97 -12.27 39.02
N VAL A 257 4.44 -12.10 40.22
CA VAL A 257 3.19 -11.38 40.42
C VAL A 257 3.48 -9.88 40.34
N ASP A 258 2.88 -9.22 39.35
CA ASP A 258 2.91 -7.77 39.16
C ASP A 258 1.98 -7.05 40.14
N LEU A 259 0.82 -7.65 40.44
CA LEU A 259 -0.21 -7.03 41.28
C LEU A 259 -0.97 -8.07 42.11
N VAL A 260 -1.10 -7.81 43.42
CA VAL A 260 -2.00 -8.56 44.32
C VAL A 260 -3.17 -7.65 44.68
N SER A 261 -4.40 -8.13 44.52
CA SER A 261 -5.63 -7.37 44.79
C SER A 261 -6.70 -8.22 45.47
N THR A 262 -7.54 -7.61 46.30
CA THR A 262 -8.79 -8.22 46.78
C THR A 262 -9.96 -7.90 45.84
N GLU A 263 -9.81 -6.93 44.94
CA GLU A 263 -10.78 -6.59 43.90
C GLU A 263 -10.60 -7.49 42.68
N ALA A 264 -11.73 -8.02 42.17
CA ALA A 264 -11.72 -8.87 40.98
C ALA A 264 -11.47 -8.10 39.68
N LYS A 265 -11.53 -6.75 39.69
CA LYS A 265 -11.34 -5.92 38.51
C LYS A 265 -10.11 -5.04 38.68
N VAL A 266 -9.15 -5.16 37.77
CA VAL A 266 -7.93 -4.35 37.78
C VAL A 266 -7.67 -3.74 36.41
N ARG A 267 -6.92 -2.64 36.37
CA ARG A 267 -6.52 -1.95 35.15
C ARG A 267 -5.01 -2.04 34.99
N TYR A 268 -4.55 -2.34 33.79
CA TYR A 268 -3.13 -2.38 33.46
C TYR A 268 -2.88 -1.80 32.07
N THR A 269 -1.73 -1.15 31.88
CA THR A 269 -1.36 -0.48 30.62
C THR A 269 -0.02 -1.00 30.14
N TYR A 270 0.00 -1.61 28.96
CA TYR A 270 1.23 -2.13 28.36
C TYR A 270 2.04 -1.00 27.70
N PRO A 271 3.33 -0.81 28.02
CA PRO A 271 4.12 0.30 27.47
C PRO A 271 4.48 0.15 25.98
N ALA A 272 4.48 -1.09 25.47
CA ALA A 272 4.83 -1.44 24.10
C ALA A 272 3.90 -2.52 23.55
N GLY A 273 3.84 -2.64 22.22
CA GLY A 273 3.11 -3.70 21.55
C GLY A 273 3.88 -5.03 21.59
N GLY A 274 3.17 -6.15 21.62
CA GLY A 274 3.74 -7.48 21.76
C GLY A 274 2.70 -8.52 22.16
N THR A 275 3.12 -9.78 22.21
CA THR A 275 2.32 -10.87 22.77
C THR A 275 2.74 -11.10 24.22
N PHE A 276 1.80 -10.97 25.15
CA PHE A 276 1.99 -11.20 26.58
C PHE A 276 1.20 -12.44 27.02
N THR A 277 1.69 -13.13 28.05
CA THR A 277 0.99 -14.31 28.59
C THR A 277 0.41 -13.95 29.94
N VAL A 278 -0.83 -13.45 29.95
CA VAL A 278 -1.49 -12.99 31.18
C VAL A 278 -1.83 -14.19 32.04
N ARG A 279 -1.39 -14.16 33.29
CA ARG A 279 -1.64 -15.18 34.30
C ARG A 279 -2.40 -14.57 35.48
N LEU A 280 -3.53 -15.19 35.81
CA LEU A 280 -4.38 -14.87 36.95
C LEU A 280 -4.35 -16.05 37.93
N THR A 281 -3.88 -15.82 39.15
CA THR A 281 -3.97 -16.80 40.25
C THR A 281 -5.05 -16.34 41.23
N VAL A 282 -6.08 -17.16 41.42
CA VAL A 282 -7.15 -16.92 42.39
C VAL A 282 -6.86 -17.76 43.62
N VAL A 283 -6.87 -17.13 44.80
CA VAL A 283 -6.59 -17.80 46.08
C VAL A 283 -7.80 -17.68 46.99
N ASP A 284 -8.24 -18.79 47.57
CA ASP A 284 -9.38 -18.85 48.48
C ASP A 284 -9.01 -18.52 49.94
N ASN A 285 -10.00 -18.59 50.84
CA ASN A 285 -9.84 -18.33 52.26
C ASN A 285 -9.17 -19.46 53.06
N THR A 286 -8.85 -20.61 52.45
CA THR A 286 -8.11 -21.71 53.09
C THR A 286 -6.68 -21.82 52.57
N GLY A 287 -6.33 -21.04 51.53
CA GLY A 287 -5.01 -20.95 50.93
C GLY A 287 -4.84 -21.81 49.68
N MET A 288 -5.88 -22.49 49.19
CA MET A 288 -5.82 -23.16 47.90
C MET A 288 -5.90 -22.14 46.77
N SER A 289 -5.36 -22.49 45.61
CA SER A 289 -5.32 -21.59 44.47
C SER A 289 -5.45 -22.28 43.13
N THR A 290 -5.96 -21.54 42.15
CA THR A 290 -6.04 -21.95 40.75
C THR A 290 -5.48 -20.85 39.87
N THR A 291 -4.71 -21.25 38.87
CA THR A 291 -4.09 -20.34 37.89
C THR A 291 -4.77 -20.48 36.53
N PHE A 292 -5.19 -19.35 35.96
CA PHE A 292 -5.69 -19.23 34.58
C PHE A 292 -4.70 -18.42 33.74
N THR A 293 -4.37 -18.92 32.55
CA THR A 293 -3.41 -18.28 31.65
C THR A 293 -4.04 -18.03 30.29
N THR A 294 -3.84 -16.84 29.72
CA THR A 294 -4.32 -16.50 28.38
C THR A 294 -3.33 -15.61 27.62
N PRO A 295 -3.03 -15.89 26.33
CA PRO A 295 -2.22 -15.00 25.53
C PRO A 295 -3.02 -13.74 25.17
N LEU A 296 -2.38 -12.57 25.33
CA LEU A 296 -2.92 -11.27 24.96
C LEU A 296 -1.99 -10.60 23.95
N TYR A 297 -2.49 -10.36 22.74
CA TYR A 297 -1.78 -9.56 21.75
C TYR A 297 -2.12 -8.09 21.92
N VAL A 298 -1.11 -7.27 22.18
CA VAL A 298 -1.20 -5.81 22.27
C VAL A 298 -0.61 -5.23 21.00
N SER A 299 -1.42 -4.52 20.21
CA SER A 299 -0.90 -3.90 18.97
C SER A 299 0.01 -2.72 19.29
N PRO A 300 1.12 -2.51 18.55
CA PRO A 300 1.91 -1.30 18.69
C PRO A 300 1.11 -0.07 18.26
N ILE A 301 1.51 1.11 18.75
CA ILE A 301 1.00 2.40 18.24
C ILE A 301 1.74 2.73 16.95
N THR A 302 1.02 3.04 15.88
CA THR A 302 1.61 3.61 14.66
C THR A 302 1.14 5.05 14.48
N VAL A 303 2.09 5.97 14.66
CA VAL A 303 1.91 7.40 14.38
C VAL A 303 3.06 7.79 13.46
N GLU A 304 2.69 8.32 12.30
CA GLU A 304 3.62 8.77 11.27
C GLU A 304 3.46 10.29 11.14
N VAL A 305 4.56 11.01 11.33
CA VAL A 305 4.63 12.47 11.21
C VAL A 305 5.74 12.78 10.24
N ILE A 306 5.36 13.19 9.02
CA ILE A 306 6.29 13.42 7.92
C ILE A 306 6.21 14.89 7.53
N ARG A 307 7.38 15.51 7.43
CA ARG A 307 7.57 16.83 6.83
C ARG A 307 8.00 16.68 5.37
N GLU A 308 7.39 17.50 4.53
CA GLU A 308 7.76 17.73 3.14
C GLU A 308 8.05 19.23 2.99
N ILE A 309 9.14 19.56 2.29
CA ILE A 309 9.61 20.91 1.99
C ILE A 309 9.49 21.06 0.48
N SER A 310 8.89 22.15 0.02
CA SER A 310 8.64 22.32 -1.41
C SER A 310 9.88 22.69 -2.23
N ALA A 311 11.07 22.75 -1.64
CA ALA A 311 12.30 23.14 -2.32
C ALA A 311 13.53 22.59 -1.60
N THR A 312 14.45 22.02 -2.38
CA THR A 312 15.78 21.60 -1.88
C THR A 312 16.76 22.76 -1.71
N THR A 313 16.57 23.83 -2.47
CA THR A 313 17.41 25.02 -2.46
C THR A 313 16.57 26.30 -2.41
N ALA A 314 16.92 27.23 -1.52
CA ALA A 314 16.27 28.53 -1.41
C ALA A 314 17.23 29.69 -1.66
N LEU A 315 16.67 30.82 -2.10
CA LEU A 315 17.37 32.08 -2.28
C LEU A 315 17.17 32.99 -1.06
N PRO A 316 18.11 33.89 -0.74
CA PRO A 316 17.88 34.95 0.22
C PRO A 316 16.58 35.73 -0.04
N GLY A 317 15.76 35.92 0.99
CA GLY A 317 14.48 36.63 0.90
C GLY A 317 13.32 35.85 0.26
N SER A 318 13.58 34.64 -0.27
CA SER A 318 12.55 33.78 -0.85
C SER A 318 11.65 33.15 0.22
N THR A 319 10.55 32.54 -0.22
CA THR A 319 9.62 31.83 0.65
C THR A 319 9.33 30.47 0.04
N PHE A 320 9.41 29.42 0.85
CA PHE A 320 9.05 28.05 0.46
C PHE A 320 8.00 27.50 1.41
N ARG A 321 7.37 26.40 1.04
CA ARG A 321 6.27 25.77 1.77
C ARG A 321 6.76 24.56 2.54
N VAL A 322 6.26 24.42 3.76
CA VAL A 322 6.41 23.23 4.58
C VAL A 322 5.05 22.61 4.81
N THR A 323 4.95 21.31 4.55
CA THR A 323 3.76 20.50 4.78
C THR A 323 4.10 19.42 5.79
N VAL A 324 3.39 19.39 6.92
CA VAL A 324 3.53 18.34 7.94
C VAL A 324 2.27 17.49 7.94
N THR A 325 2.43 16.23 7.54
CA THR A 325 1.38 15.23 7.48
C THR A 325 1.46 14.32 8.70
N ILE A 326 0.36 14.26 9.46
CA ILE A 326 0.20 13.41 10.64
C ILE A 326 -0.82 12.32 10.33
N LYS A 327 -0.42 11.06 10.41
CA LYS A 327 -1.27 9.87 10.27
C LYS A 327 -1.17 9.02 11.54
N THR A 328 -2.28 8.43 11.94
CA THR A 328 -2.32 7.58 13.13
C THR A 328 -3.35 6.47 12.99
N ASP A 329 -3.05 5.31 13.57
CA ASP A 329 -4.00 4.20 13.70
C ASP A 329 -4.82 4.24 15.00
N GLN A 330 -4.58 5.22 15.88
CA GLN A 330 -5.25 5.38 17.18
C GLN A 330 -5.74 6.81 17.40
N ASP A 331 -6.77 6.96 18.24
CA ASP A 331 -7.21 8.27 18.68
C ASP A 331 -6.11 8.95 19.51
N LEU A 332 -5.69 10.16 19.11
CA LEU A 332 -4.74 10.99 19.84
C LEU A 332 -5.47 12.18 20.47
N ILE A 333 -5.31 12.36 21.77
CA ILE A 333 -5.94 13.44 22.55
C ILE A 333 -4.85 14.31 23.18
N GLY A 334 -5.05 15.63 23.13
CA GLY A 334 -4.04 16.60 23.58
C GLY A 334 -2.80 16.57 22.68
N ALA A 335 -3.00 16.38 21.39
CA ALA A 335 -1.93 16.35 20.40
C ALA A 335 -1.38 17.75 20.12
N GLY A 336 -0.08 17.85 19.89
CA GLY A 336 0.58 19.08 19.49
C GLY A 336 1.83 18.84 18.66
N LEU A 337 2.16 19.82 17.84
CA LEU A 337 3.36 19.87 17.02
C LEU A 337 4.19 21.08 17.47
N ASP A 338 5.48 20.85 17.73
CA ASP A 338 6.46 21.87 18.08
C ASP A 338 7.55 21.87 17.00
N GLU A 339 7.59 22.89 16.15
CA GLU A 339 8.61 23.02 15.10
C GLU A 339 9.68 24.03 15.55
N ASP A 340 10.93 23.76 15.21
CA ASP A 340 12.08 24.60 15.51
C ASP A 340 12.79 24.97 14.20
N PRO A 341 12.25 25.94 13.44
CA PRO A 341 12.91 26.45 12.25
C PRO A 341 14.12 27.31 12.62
N PRO A 342 15.07 27.54 11.68
CA PRO A 342 16.24 28.37 11.94
C PRO A 342 15.88 29.76 12.51
N ALA A 343 16.71 30.23 13.44
CA ALA A 343 16.49 31.52 14.09
C ALA A 343 16.36 32.67 13.07
N ASN A 344 15.45 33.61 13.36
CA ASN A 344 15.12 34.78 12.53
C ASN A 344 14.41 34.48 11.20
N TRP A 345 14.02 33.24 10.94
CA TRP A 345 13.16 32.92 9.80
C TRP A 345 11.70 33.22 10.14
N GLU A 346 10.97 33.82 9.21
CA GLU A 346 9.58 34.19 9.45
C GLU A 346 8.65 33.03 9.09
N VAL A 347 7.83 32.59 10.06
CA VAL A 347 6.82 31.53 9.88
C VAL A 347 5.46 32.12 9.57
N ILE A 348 4.84 31.68 8.47
CA ILE A 348 3.54 32.16 7.99
C ILE A 348 2.56 30.97 7.91
N PRO A 349 1.63 30.81 8.86
CA PRO A 349 0.69 29.69 8.83
C PRO A 349 -0.30 29.81 7.67
N ILE A 350 -0.51 28.73 6.92
CA ILE A 350 -1.43 28.66 5.78
C ILE A 350 -2.66 27.81 6.13
N GLN A 351 -2.45 26.61 6.68
CA GLN A 351 -3.52 25.68 7.09
C GLN A 351 -3.11 24.99 8.38
N ASN A 352 -3.98 25.06 9.41
CA ASN A 352 -3.65 24.50 10.73
C ASN A 352 -4.41 23.19 11.05
N ALA A 353 -5.20 22.64 10.11
CA ALA A 353 -5.96 21.39 10.29
C ALA A 353 -6.77 21.27 11.61
N GLY A 354 -7.35 22.38 12.08
CA GLY A 354 -8.12 22.43 13.34
C GLY A 354 -7.29 22.67 14.59
N ALA A 355 -5.96 22.83 14.47
CA ALA A 355 -5.09 23.24 15.56
C ALA A 355 -5.04 24.77 15.73
N ILE A 356 -4.75 25.20 16.96
CA ILE A 356 -4.42 26.59 17.30
C ILE A 356 -2.91 26.76 17.15
N PHE A 357 -2.48 27.82 16.45
CA PHE A 357 -1.07 28.13 16.22
C PHE A 357 -0.57 29.24 17.15
N LYS A 358 0.57 29.02 17.80
CA LYS A 358 1.30 29.99 18.62
C LYS A 358 2.60 30.37 17.94
N ARG A 359 2.59 31.54 17.30
CA ARG A 359 3.71 32.05 16.47
C ARG A 359 5.07 32.16 17.18
N PRO A 360 5.19 32.73 18.41
CA PRO A 360 6.52 32.97 19.00
C PRO A 360 7.34 31.71 19.29
N THR A 361 6.68 30.57 19.45
CA THR A 361 7.31 29.28 19.73
C THR A 361 7.00 28.24 18.65
N VAL A 362 6.39 28.66 17.54
CA VAL A 362 6.06 27.81 16.38
C VAL A 362 5.39 26.48 16.79
N GLN A 363 4.34 26.60 17.61
CA GLN A 363 3.61 25.46 18.18
C GLN A 363 2.18 25.39 17.65
N TRP A 364 1.72 24.18 17.34
CA TRP A 364 0.33 23.87 17.04
C TRP A 364 -0.26 22.95 18.11
N VAL A 365 -1.47 23.25 18.58
CA VAL A 365 -2.19 22.44 19.57
C VAL A 365 -3.57 22.08 19.02
N PHE A 366 -3.87 20.78 18.93
CA PHE A 366 -5.16 20.28 18.47
C PHE A 366 -6.18 20.30 19.61
N MET A 367 -7.29 21.03 19.41
CA MET A 367 -8.38 21.11 20.39
C MET A 367 -9.29 19.88 20.37
N GLU A 368 -9.36 19.19 19.24
CA GLU A 368 -10.16 17.98 19.05
C GLU A 368 -9.26 16.74 18.93
N PRO A 369 -9.76 15.55 19.29
CA PRO A 369 -9.03 14.31 19.06
C PRO A 369 -8.70 14.11 17.58
N ILE A 370 -7.46 13.71 17.29
CA ILE A 370 -7.10 13.18 15.98
C ILE A 370 -7.57 11.73 15.97
N ARG A 371 -8.60 11.40 15.19
CA ARG A 371 -9.20 10.07 15.20
C ARG A 371 -8.34 9.06 14.45
N ALA A 372 -8.36 7.82 14.92
CA ALA A 372 -7.76 6.69 14.25
C ALA A 372 -8.16 6.61 12.77
N GLY A 373 -7.18 6.40 11.89
CA GLY A 373 -7.38 6.29 10.44
C GLY A 373 -7.63 7.63 9.74
N THR A 374 -7.49 8.77 10.43
CA THR A 374 -7.57 10.10 9.82
C THR A 374 -6.19 10.68 9.55
N GLN A 375 -6.13 11.64 8.62
CA GLN A 375 -4.93 12.42 8.32
C GLN A 375 -5.16 13.87 8.70
N ARG A 376 -4.17 14.49 9.36
CA ARG A 376 -4.10 15.94 9.57
C ARG A 376 -2.92 16.49 8.79
N VAL A 377 -3.11 17.65 8.17
CA VAL A 377 -2.09 18.29 7.33
C VAL A 377 -1.94 19.74 7.77
N ILE A 378 -0.81 20.05 8.40
CA ILE A 378 -0.42 21.43 8.74
C ILE A 378 0.42 21.96 7.58
N VAL A 379 0.09 23.15 7.09
CA VAL A 379 0.83 23.83 6.02
C VAL A 379 1.24 25.21 6.52
N TYR A 380 2.52 25.54 6.41
CA TYR A 380 3.03 26.88 6.68
C TYR A 380 4.12 27.23 5.68
N ASP A 381 4.22 28.51 5.36
CA ASP A 381 5.30 29.04 4.54
C ASP A 381 6.43 29.53 5.46
N LEU A 382 7.68 29.28 5.08
CA LEU A 382 8.88 29.80 5.73
C LEU A 382 9.56 30.80 4.82
N LYS A 383 9.83 31.99 5.33
CA LYS A 383 10.54 33.04 4.61
C LYS A 383 11.98 33.12 5.08
N VAL A 384 12.89 32.91 4.12
CA VAL A 384 14.33 33.04 4.32
C VAL A 384 14.68 34.51 4.54
N PRO A 385 15.55 34.84 5.51
CA PRO A 385 16.01 36.21 5.69
C PRO A 385 16.60 36.79 4.39
N PRO A 386 16.48 38.12 4.16
CA PRO A 386 17.08 38.77 3.01
C PRO A 386 18.62 38.75 3.08
N SER A 387 19.27 38.98 1.93
CA SER A 387 20.72 38.83 1.78
C SER A 387 21.55 39.76 2.68
N ASP A 388 21.04 40.95 3.00
CA ASP A 388 21.66 41.89 3.94
C ASP A 388 21.73 41.35 5.38
N GLN A 389 20.70 40.63 5.80
CA GLN A 389 20.65 39.98 7.12
C GLN A 389 21.49 38.70 7.18
N MET A 390 21.76 38.08 6.04
CA MET A 390 22.60 36.89 5.94
C MET A 390 24.04 37.21 5.50
N ALA A 391 24.39 38.48 5.30
CA ALA A 391 25.70 38.90 4.78
C ALA A 391 26.90 38.46 5.65
N ALA A 392 26.68 38.15 6.93
CA ALA A 392 27.69 37.60 7.82
C ALA A 392 28.00 36.12 7.57
N LEU A 393 27.13 35.41 6.83
CA LEU A 393 27.27 34.00 6.49
C LEU A 393 27.89 33.86 5.10
N ARG A 394 28.67 32.79 4.89
CA ARG A 394 29.17 32.42 3.56
C ARG A 394 28.19 31.42 2.95
N LEU A 395 27.52 31.80 1.86
CA LEU A 395 26.70 30.89 1.08
C LEU A 395 27.58 30.10 0.08
N PRO A 396 27.22 28.85 -0.27
CA PRO A 396 26.01 28.12 0.14
C PRO A 396 26.08 27.60 1.60
N GLN A 397 24.95 27.63 2.30
CA GLN A 397 24.84 27.16 3.69
C GLN A 397 23.60 26.27 3.86
N GLN A 398 23.77 25.12 4.51
CA GLN A 398 22.66 24.23 4.84
C GLN A 398 21.94 24.71 6.11
N PHE A 399 20.61 24.66 6.07
CA PHE A 399 19.74 24.94 7.21
C PHE A 399 18.76 23.81 7.39
N CYS A 400 18.42 23.50 8.64
CA CYS A 400 17.51 22.43 8.96
C CYS A 400 16.37 22.89 9.89
N ILE A 401 15.22 22.27 9.74
CA ILE A 401 14.03 22.39 10.57
C ILE A 401 13.97 21.11 11.39
N THR A 402 13.99 21.26 12.72
CA THR A 402 13.71 20.16 13.65
C THR A 402 12.31 20.30 14.19
N GLY A 403 11.73 19.22 14.72
CA GLY A 403 10.40 19.34 15.31
C GLY A 403 9.97 18.05 16.00
N VAL A 404 9.08 18.21 16.98
CA VAL A 404 8.57 17.13 17.81
C VAL A 404 7.05 17.15 17.79
N PHE A 405 6.45 16.00 17.53
CA PHE A 405 5.04 15.75 17.70
C PHE A 405 4.79 14.98 18.99
N GLN A 406 3.76 15.38 19.74
CA GLN A 406 3.42 14.78 21.02
C GLN A 406 1.92 14.64 21.20
N ALA A 407 1.50 13.67 22.01
CA ALA A 407 0.12 13.54 22.49
C ALA A 407 0.11 13.13 23.96
N LYS A 408 -0.99 13.44 24.67
CA LYS A 408 -1.16 13.07 26.09
C LYS A 408 -1.93 11.79 26.30
N VAL A 409 -2.79 11.42 25.35
CA VAL A 409 -3.47 10.12 25.36
C VAL A 409 -3.45 9.53 23.95
N PRO A 410 -2.76 8.39 23.73
CA PRO A 410 -1.72 7.87 24.62
C PRO A 410 -0.55 8.86 24.78
N ASP A 411 0.16 8.81 25.90
CA ASP A 411 1.35 9.65 26.12
C ASP A 411 2.49 9.20 25.21
N LEU A 412 2.86 10.05 24.25
CA LEU A 412 3.92 9.80 23.26
C LEU A 412 4.62 11.09 22.84
N VAL A 413 5.87 10.93 22.41
CA VAL A 413 6.74 11.98 21.86
C VAL A 413 7.50 11.38 20.69
N LEU A 414 7.45 12.02 19.53
CA LEU A 414 8.03 11.55 18.28
C LEU A 414 8.72 12.72 17.57
N GLU A 415 9.94 12.50 17.08
CA GLU A 415 10.57 13.43 16.14
C GLU A 415 9.79 13.45 14.82
N VAL A 416 9.67 14.62 14.21
CA VAL A 416 9.09 14.78 12.88
C VAL A 416 10.10 14.25 11.85
N GLY A 417 9.71 13.20 11.12
CA GLY A 417 10.51 12.61 10.06
C GLY A 417 10.33 13.31 8.71
N GLY A 418 10.85 12.69 7.65
CA GLY A 418 10.81 13.25 6.29
C GLY A 418 11.95 14.23 6.03
N GLU A 419 11.68 15.23 5.21
CA GLU A 419 12.64 16.27 4.89
C GLU A 419 12.85 17.20 6.07
N SER A 420 14.10 17.60 6.24
CA SER A 420 14.52 18.40 7.38
C SER A 420 15.48 19.49 7.00
N CYS A 421 16.13 19.45 5.83
CA CYS A 421 17.14 20.43 5.49
C CYS A 421 17.01 20.92 4.06
N LEU A 422 17.39 22.17 3.84
CA LEU A 422 17.56 22.77 2.52
C LEU A 422 18.87 23.56 2.46
N MET A 423 19.34 23.79 1.24
CA MET A 423 20.48 24.67 0.99
C MET A 423 20.00 26.10 0.74
N VAL A 424 20.59 27.09 1.40
CA VAL A 424 20.43 28.49 0.99
C VAL A 424 21.64 28.86 0.13
N ASN A 425 21.37 29.33 -1.09
CA ASN A 425 22.39 29.65 -2.09
C ASN A 425 22.05 30.96 -2.81
N ASP A 426 23.04 31.55 -3.49
CA ASP A 426 22.84 32.76 -4.30
C ASP A 426 22.15 32.46 -5.64
N CYS A 427 22.22 31.21 -6.10
CA CYS A 427 21.64 30.73 -7.35
C CYS A 427 20.95 29.39 -7.13
N LEU A 428 19.86 29.16 -7.85
CA LEU A 428 19.21 27.85 -7.97
C LEU A 428 19.90 27.02 -9.05
N SER A 429 19.72 25.70 -8.99
CA SER A 429 19.98 24.85 -10.15
C SER A 429 18.93 25.10 -11.23
N ILE A 430 19.21 24.73 -12.47
CA ILE A 430 18.24 24.93 -13.57
C ILE A 430 16.96 24.14 -13.34
N LEU A 431 17.05 22.87 -12.91
CA LEU A 431 15.86 22.06 -12.67
C LEU A 431 14.99 22.66 -11.55
N GLU A 432 15.62 23.11 -10.47
CA GLU A 432 14.96 23.75 -9.33
C GLU A 432 14.26 25.04 -9.75
N ALA A 433 14.95 25.89 -10.51
CA ALA A 433 14.38 27.13 -11.02
C ALA A 433 13.21 26.88 -11.99
N VAL A 434 13.27 25.83 -12.81
CA VAL A 434 12.19 25.51 -13.76
C VAL A 434 10.97 24.92 -13.07
N ALA A 435 11.14 24.05 -12.08
CA ALA A 435 10.03 23.51 -11.28
C ALA A 435 9.24 24.62 -10.56
N HIS A 436 9.94 25.69 -10.17
CA HIS A 436 9.38 26.83 -9.47
C HIS A 436 9.15 28.06 -10.36
N LEU A 437 9.29 27.92 -11.68
CA LEU A 437 9.09 29.01 -12.61
C LEU A 437 7.61 29.37 -12.67
N VAL A 438 7.31 30.65 -12.45
CA VAL A 438 6.02 31.25 -12.74
C VAL A 438 6.20 32.15 -13.96
N PRO A 439 5.73 31.70 -15.14
CA PRO A 439 5.78 32.50 -16.36
C PRO A 439 5.05 33.83 -16.19
N ALA A 440 5.52 34.85 -16.88
CA ALA A 440 4.85 36.14 -16.94
C ALA A 440 3.44 36.04 -17.52
N ASP A 441 2.45 36.62 -16.83
CA ASP A 441 1.05 36.61 -17.26
C ASP A 441 0.81 37.52 -18.49
N ARG A 442 1.69 38.50 -18.71
CA ARG A 442 1.60 39.48 -19.80
C ARG A 442 2.94 39.70 -20.51
N PRO A 443 2.92 40.00 -21.83
CA PRO A 443 4.13 40.39 -22.54
C PRO A 443 4.80 41.61 -21.89
N GLY A 444 6.10 41.48 -21.57
CA GLY A 444 6.91 42.56 -20.98
C GLY A 444 7.01 42.53 -19.44
N GLU A 445 6.23 41.70 -18.76
CA GLU A 445 6.47 41.39 -17.34
C GLU A 445 7.59 40.33 -17.21
N PRO A 446 8.41 40.37 -16.16
CA PRO A 446 9.46 39.39 -15.95
C PRO A 446 8.87 38.08 -15.40
N ASP A 447 9.42 36.95 -15.84
CA ASP A 447 9.20 35.66 -15.18
C ASP A 447 9.74 35.72 -13.74
N ARG A 448 9.13 34.97 -12.83
CA ARG A 448 9.51 34.94 -11.41
C ARG A 448 9.66 33.51 -10.90
N ILE A 449 10.34 33.36 -9.78
CA ILE A 449 10.45 32.08 -9.06
C ILE A 449 9.54 32.12 -7.83
N ASP A 450 8.76 31.07 -7.65
CA ASP A 450 7.94 30.84 -6.46
C ASP A 450 8.24 29.45 -5.87
N LEU A 451 9.11 29.40 -4.86
CA LEU A 451 9.55 28.16 -4.20
C LEU A 451 8.45 27.48 -3.37
N ARG A 452 7.20 27.96 -3.42
CA ARG A 452 6.03 27.32 -2.78
C ARG A 452 5.29 26.39 -3.74
N LEU A 453 5.67 26.37 -5.02
CA LEU A 453 5.13 25.42 -6.00
C LEU A 453 5.66 24.00 -5.72
N SER A 454 5.16 23.03 -6.47
CA SER A 454 5.67 21.66 -6.39
C SER A 454 7.03 21.55 -7.07
N GLU A 455 7.86 20.62 -6.61
CA GLU A 455 9.12 20.24 -7.25
C GLU A 455 8.93 19.46 -8.57
N THR A 456 7.69 19.31 -9.06
CA THR A 456 7.40 18.71 -10.36
C THR A 456 7.29 19.78 -11.45
N ILE A 457 7.90 19.51 -12.61
CA ILE A 457 7.86 20.43 -13.75
C ILE A 457 6.57 20.23 -14.56
N THR A 458 5.87 21.32 -14.82
CA THR A 458 4.64 21.34 -15.62
C THR A 458 4.92 21.56 -17.12
N VAL A 459 3.97 21.16 -17.98
CA VAL A 459 4.08 21.33 -19.44
C VAL A 459 4.15 22.82 -19.83
N ASP A 460 3.48 23.70 -19.09
CA ASP A 460 3.51 25.15 -19.34
C ASP A 460 4.90 25.73 -19.03
N GLN A 461 5.55 25.25 -17.96
CA GLN A 461 6.94 25.61 -17.66
C GLN A 461 7.90 25.10 -18.74
N VAL A 462 7.71 23.87 -19.24
CA VAL A 462 8.50 23.32 -20.36
C VAL A 462 8.38 24.19 -21.61
N ALA A 463 7.16 24.60 -21.97
CA ALA A 463 6.94 25.49 -23.12
C ALA A 463 7.64 26.84 -22.91
N ARG A 464 7.55 27.41 -21.70
CA ARG A 464 8.20 28.69 -21.39
C ARG A 464 9.72 28.63 -21.51
N VAL A 465 10.38 27.59 -20.99
CA VAL A 465 11.84 27.45 -21.08
C VAL A 465 12.32 27.24 -22.51
N GLY A 466 11.53 26.58 -23.36
CA GLY A 466 11.81 26.47 -24.79
C GLY A 466 11.88 27.84 -25.48
N GLU A 467 11.00 28.76 -25.10
CA GLU A 467 11.01 30.14 -25.60
C GLU A 467 12.19 30.96 -25.06
N LEU A 468 12.54 30.79 -23.78
CA LEU A 468 13.73 31.42 -23.19
C LEU A 468 15.00 30.99 -23.93
N TRP A 469 15.15 29.68 -24.17
CA TRP A 469 16.28 29.12 -24.92
C TRP A 469 16.35 29.62 -26.36
N ARG A 470 15.21 29.71 -27.05
CA ARG A 470 15.10 30.17 -28.44
C ARG A 470 15.51 31.64 -28.60
N THR A 471 15.29 32.45 -27.58
CA THR A 471 15.49 33.91 -27.61
C THR A 471 16.71 34.38 -26.80
N ASP A 472 17.53 33.45 -26.30
CA ASP A 472 18.69 33.71 -25.43
C ASP A 472 18.34 34.58 -24.22
N GLN A 473 17.14 34.38 -23.67
CA GLN A 473 16.73 35.02 -22.43
C GLN A 473 17.22 34.21 -21.23
N PRO A 474 17.83 34.84 -20.21
CA PRO A 474 18.29 34.15 -19.02
C PRO A 474 17.11 33.64 -18.20
N LEU A 475 17.26 32.45 -17.62
CA LEU A 475 16.29 31.91 -16.68
C LEU A 475 16.39 32.67 -15.34
N PRO A 476 15.26 33.09 -14.71
CA PRO A 476 15.31 33.73 -13.41
C PRO A 476 15.88 32.81 -12.32
N GLY A 477 16.64 33.38 -11.39
CA GLY A 477 17.15 32.65 -10.22
C GLY A 477 18.40 31.79 -10.45
N VAL A 478 18.93 31.69 -11.68
CA VAL A 478 20.14 30.90 -12.00
C VAL A 478 21.37 31.76 -12.34
N CYS A 479 21.47 32.95 -11.75
CA CYS A 479 22.64 33.83 -11.89
C CYS A 479 23.05 34.19 -13.34
N GLY A 480 22.06 34.27 -14.23
CA GLY A 480 22.25 34.69 -15.62
C GLY A 480 22.70 33.58 -16.58
N GLU A 481 22.71 32.32 -16.13
CA GLU A 481 22.98 31.19 -17.03
C GLU A 481 21.92 31.09 -18.14
N LEU A 482 22.39 30.83 -19.37
CA LEU A 482 21.53 30.55 -20.51
C LEU A 482 21.30 29.06 -20.65
N LEU A 483 20.07 28.68 -21.01
CA LEU A 483 19.72 27.29 -21.21
C LEU A 483 20.49 26.67 -22.40
N THR A 484 20.82 25.39 -22.29
CA THR A 484 21.37 24.56 -23.37
C THR A 484 20.32 23.56 -23.89
N MET A 485 20.55 23.00 -25.08
CA MET A 485 19.67 21.95 -25.62
C MET A 485 19.65 20.71 -24.71
N GLU A 486 20.79 20.35 -24.11
CA GLU A 486 20.90 19.24 -23.17
C GLU A 486 20.00 19.45 -21.94
N GLN A 487 20.08 20.64 -21.32
CA GLN A 487 19.26 21.00 -20.16
C GLN A 487 17.77 21.00 -20.50
N LEU A 488 17.38 21.48 -21.69
CA LEU A 488 15.99 21.43 -22.13
C LEU A 488 15.43 20.01 -22.25
N LYS A 489 16.21 19.08 -22.82
CA LYS A 489 15.80 17.67 -22.91
C LYS A 489 15.67 17.04 -21.53
N LEU A 490 16.57 17.38 -20.61
CA LEU A 490 16.50 16.92 -19.22
C LEU A 490 15.24 17.45 -18.52
N ILE A 491 14.92 18.75 -18.69
CA ILE A 491 13.68 19.37 -18.20
C ILE A 491 12.45 18.63 -18.75
N ALA A 492 12.43 18.34 -20.06
CA ALA A 492 11.34 17.58 -20.66
C ALA A 492 11.24 16.15 -20.08
N ALA A 493 12.38 15.48 -19.82
CA ALA A 493 12.39 14.17 -19.20
C ALA A 493 11.68 14.18 -17.84
N TYR A 494 12.04 15.09 -16.93
CA TYR A 494 11.40 15.24 -15.61
C TYR A 494 9.90 15.57 -15.72
N ALA A 495 9.54 16.49 -16.61
CA ALA A 495 8.14 16.92 -16.77
C ALA A 495 7.22 15.79 -17.27
N TYR A 496 7.68 15.00 -18.25
CA TYR A 496 6.87 13.94 -18.84
C TYR A 496 7.00 12.60 -18.11
N SER A 497 8.02 12.40 -17.27
CA SER A 497 8.07 11.28 -16.33
C SER A 497 7.30 11.53 -15.03
N CYS A 498 6.82 12.77 -14.80
CA CYS A 498 6.21 13.23 -13.55
C CYS A 498 7.12 12.97 -12.33
N THR A 499 8.44 13.09 -12.51
CA THR A 499 9.43 12.89 -11.45
C THR A 499 9.74 14.23 -10.78
N PRO A 500 9.67 14.34 -9.45
CA PRO A 500 10.21 15.49 -8.71
C PRO A 500 11.68 15.73 -9.05
N VAL A 501 12.12 16.99 -9.08
CA VAL A 501 13.49 17.33 -9.53
C VAL A 501 14.59 16.93 -8.55
N ASP A 502 14.23 16.59 -7.32
CA ASP A 502 15.08 16.08 -6.25
C ASP A 502 15.21 14.54 -6.27
N GLU A 503 14.36 13.85 -7.03
CA GLU A 503 14.40 12.41 -7.24
C GLU A 503 15.14 12.02 -8.54
N PRO A 504 15.81 10.85 -8.59
CA PRO A 504 16.43 10.38 -9.83
C PRO A 504 15.37 9.99 -10.87
N LEU A 505 15.61 10.33 -12.14
CA LEU A 505 14.76 9.90 -13.26
C LEU A 505 14.61 8.36 -13.30
N PRO A 506 13.41 7.85 -13.62
CA PRO A 506 13.17 6.42 -13.74
C PRO A 506 13.94 5.80 -14.90
N ILE A 507 14.29 4.53 -14.77
CA ILE A 507 14.98 3.77 -15.82
C ILE A 507 13.99 3.45 -16.95
N TYR A 508 14.22 4.04 -18.12
CA TYR A 508 13.45 3.72 -19.33
C TYR A 508 14.09 2.57 -20.11
N PRO A 509 13.28 1.74 -20.78
CA PRO A 509 13.81 0.71 -21.66
C PRO A 509 14.55 1.35 -22.83
N SER A 510 15.59 0.69 -23.33
CA SER A 510 16.29 1.14 -24.53
C SER A 510 15.33 1.27 -25.72
N ALA A 511 15.53 2.33 -26.49
CA ALA A 511 14.78 2.63 -27.71
C ALA A 511 15.73 2.63 -28.92
N ASN A 512 15.23 2.29 -30.09
CA ASN A 512 15.94 2.38 -31.36
C ASN A 512 15.47 3.62 -32.12
N VAL A 513 16.16 4.73 -31.88
CA VAL A 513 15.95 5.98 -32.60
C VAL A 513 16.71 5.93 -33.91
N ARG A 514 16.10 6.41 -34.99
CA ARG A 514 16.72 6.54 -36.31
C ARG A 514 16.38 7.89 -36.91
N ALA A 515 17.35 8.49 -37.57
CA ALA A 515 17.19 9.73 -38.32
C ALA A 515 17.73 9.56 -39.73
N LYS A 516 17.00 10.09 -40.72
CA LYS A 516 17.43 10.05 -42.13
C LYS A 516 17.24 11.41 -42.78
N ARG A 517 18.32 11.90 -43.39
CA ARG A 517 18.38 13.11 -44.19
C ARG A 517 18.17 12.83 -45.67
N THR A 518 17.38 13.70 -46.30
CA THR A 518 17.22 13.81 -47.74
C THR A 518 17.50 15.26 -48.15
N ILE A 519 18.35 15.45 -49.14
CA ILE A 519 18.78 16.73 -49.69
C ILE A 519 18.16 16.88 -51.07
N LEU A 520 17.34 17.91 -51.25
CA LEU A 520 16.80 18.31 -52.54
C LEU A 520 17.59 19.51 -53.05
N ALA A 521 18.54 19.22 -53.92
CA ALA A 521 19.34 20.23 -54.61
C ALA A 521 18.50 20.96 -55.68
N PRO A 522 18.82 22.24 -55.97
CA PRO A 522 18.16 23.00 -57.03
C PRO A 522 18.47 22.44 -58.42
N ILE A 523 19.61 21.76 -58.58
CA ILE A 523 19.98 21.04 -59.80
C ILE A 523 20.25 19.57 -59.44
N PRO A 524 19.35 18.63 -59.78
CA PRO A 524 19.40 17.27 -59.25
C PRO A 524 20.68 16.46 -59.53
N CYS A 525 21.50 16.82 -60.51
CA CYS A 525 22.79 16.16 -60.81
C CYS A 525 24.04 17.08 -60.74
N GLU A 526 23.89 18.32 -60.26
CA GLU A 526 25.01 19.25 -60.06
C GLU A 526 25.04 19.89 -58.66
N GLY A 527 24.02 19.62 -57.84
CA GLY A 527 23.92 20.16 -56.50
C GLY A 527 23.56 21.65 -56.53
N VAL A 528 24.46 22.45 -55.98
CA VAL A 528 24.32 23.89 -55.78
C VAL A 528 25.22 24.63 -56.75
N VAL A 529 24.64 25.57 -57.49
CA VAL A 529 25.40 26.42 -58.43
C VAL A 529 25.54 27.84 -57.92
N LEU A 530 26.76 28.36 -58.00
CA LEU A 530 27.13 29.70 -57.55
C LEU A 530 27.42 30.60 -58.76
N GLY A 531 27.23 31.91 -58.59
CA GLY A 531 27.49 32.89 -59.66
C GLY A 531 26.39 33.05 -60.71
N PHE A 532 25.23 32.40 -60.53
CA PHE A 532 24.03 32.60 -61.34
C PHE A 532 23.12 33.63 -60.68
N TYR A 533 22.58 34.55 -61.47
CA TYR A 533 21.76 35.64 -60.97
C TYR A 533 20.54 35.86 -61.88
N ASP A 534 19.41 36.24 -61.29
CA ASP A 534 18.24 36.70 -62.04
C ASP A 534 18.46 38.13 -62.59
N SER A 535 17.46 38.65 -63.32
CA SER A 535 17.49 40.00 -63.88
C SER A 535 17.51 41.11 -62.83
N MET A 536 17.19 40.80 -61.57
CA MET A 536 17.22 41.71 -60.42
C MET A 536 18.52 41.60 -59.62
N GLY A 537 19.43 40.70 -60.00
CA GLY A 537 20.70 40.47 -59.30
C GLY A 537 20.60 39.55 -58.09
N ASN A 538 19.49 38.84 -57.90
CA ASN A 538 19.37 37.83 -56.84
C ASN A 538 20.08 36.54 -57.26
N ALA A 539 20.81 35.93 -56.34
CA ALA A 539 21.47 34.65 -56.60
C ALA A 539 20.44 33.55 -56.90
N LEU A 540 20.70 32.76 -57.92
CA LEU A 540 19.91 31.60 -58.34
C LEU A 540 20.72 30.32 -58.14
N GLY A 541 20.05 29.25 -57.73
CA GLY A 541 20.68 27.93 -57.58
C GLY A 541 21.61 27.78 -56.37
N ASN A 542 21.76 28.82 -55.54
CA ASN A 542 22.55 28.79 -54.31
C ASN A 542 21.80 28.30 -53.06
N LYS A 543 20.58 27.77 -53.26
CA LYS A 543 19.67 27.32 -52.20
C LYS A 543 19.25 25.88 -52.42
N PHE A 544 19.27 25.07 -51.38
CA PHE A 544 18.77 23.70 -51.42
C PHE A 544 17.92 23.41 -50.19
N THR A 545 17.02 22.43 -50.29
CA THR A 545 16.15 22.04 -49.19
C THR A 545 16.65 20.76 -48.55
N VAL A 546 16.59 20.69 -47.23
CA VAL A 546 16.89 19.49 -46.45
C VAL A 546 15.62 19.04 -45.73
N LYS A 547 15.35 17.74 -45.79
CA LYS A 547 14.33 17.05 -45.00
C LYS A 547 15.02 16.05 -44.08
N VAL A 548 14.79 16.15 -42.78
CA VAL A 548 15.21 15.18 -41.77
C VAL A 548 13.98 14.52 -41.18
N GLU A 549 13.91 13.19 -41.27
CA GLU A 549 12.85 12.38 -40.66
C GLU A 549 13.44 11.61 -39.48
N ILE A 550 12.78 11.71 -38.31
CA ILE A 550 13.20 11.06 -37.06
C ILE A 550 12.08 10.14 -36.59
N TRP A 551 12.41 8.88 -36.29
CA TRP A 551 11.45 7.90 -35.80
C TRP A 551 12.06 6.99 -34.74
N THR A 552 11.18 6.31 -34.01
CA THR A 552 11.52 5.44 -32.88
C THR A 552 10.60 4.20 -32.88
N ASP A 553 11.04 3.14 -32.21
CA ASP A 553 10.25 1.94 -31.91
C ASP A 553 9.59 1.96 -30.52
N ARG A 554 9.98 2.91 -29.66
CA ARG A 554 9.43 3.12 -28.30
C ARG A 554 9.33 4.61 -27.97
N ASP A 555 8.55 4.95 -26.94
CA ASP A 555 8.46 6.33 -26.47
C ASP A 555 9.84 6.86 -26.06
N VAL A 556 10.22 8.02 -26.59
CA VAL A 556 11.43 8.79 -26.26
C VAL A 556 11.03 10.22 -25.93
N ILE A 557 11.61 10.80 -24.89
CA ILE A 557 11.26 12.13 -24.37
C ILE A 557 12.42 13.08 -24.62
N GLY A 558 12.11 14.28 -25.12
CA GLY A 558 13.10 15.33 -25.34
C GLY A 558 14.06 14.95 -26.47
N VAL A 559 13.74 15.29 -27.72
CA VAL A 559 14.59 14.91 -28.88
C VAL A 559 15.32 16.14 -29.39
N GLY A 560 16.65 16.10 -29.44
CA GLY A 560 17.50 17.11 -30.04
C GLY A 560 17.96 16.71 -31.44
N LEU A 561 18.12 17.68 -32.32
CA LEU A 561 18.82 17.58 -33.59
C LEU A 561 19.83 18.72 -33.65
N ASP A 562 21.11 18.37 -33.78
CA ASP A 562 22.20 19.32 -34.03
C ASP A 562 22.72 19.09 -35.46
N GLU A 563 22.63 20.11 -36.31
CA GLU A 563 23.15 20.07 -37.68
C GLU A 563 24.43 20.90 -37.80
N ASP A 564 25.52 20.23 -38.14
CA ASP A 564 26.80 20.84 -38.45
C ASP A 564 26.87 21.14 -39.96
N LEU A 565 26.80 22.42 -40.29
CA LEU A 565 26.89 22.95 -41.65
C LEU A 565 28.16 23.79 -41.81
N PRO A 566 28.73 23.87 -43.02
CA PRO A 566 29.88 24.73 -43.30
C PRO A 566 29.65 26.19 -42.87
N VAL A 567 30.72 26.83 -42.39
CA VAL A 567 30.69 28.21 -41.90
C VAL A 567 30.14 29.17 -42.97
N GLY A 568 29.24 30.06 -42.54
CA GLY A 568 28.61 31.07 -43.40
C GLY A 568 27.36 30.60 -44.14
N TRP A 569 27.04 29.30 -44.13
CA TRP A 569 25.80 28.78 -44.69
C TRP A 569 24.63 29.16 -43.77
N LYS A 570 23.55 29.69 -44.36
CA LYS A 570 22.40 30.17 -43.58
C LYS A 570 21.26 29.17 -43.66
N VAL A 571 20.75 28.77 -42.50
CA VAL A 571 19.58 27.88 -42.38
C VAL A 571 18.32 28.71 -42.18
N THR A 572 17.26 28.37 -42.90
CA THR A 572 15.91 28.93 -42.74
C THR A 572 14.91 27.80 -42.58
N PRO A 573 14.31 27.62 -41.39
CA PRO A 573 13.30 26.58 -41.17
C PRO A 573 12.06 26.80 -42.05
N ILE A 574 11.52 25.72 -42.60
CA ILE A 574 10.26 25.70 -43.38
C ILE A 574 9.16 24.99 -42.59
N GLN A 575 9.47 23.83 -42.01
CA GLN A 575 8.56 23.02 -41.21
C GLN A 575 9.35 22.37 -40.06
N ASN A 576 8.83 22.46 -38.83
CA ASN A 576 9.54 21.93 -37.66
C ASN A 576 8.76 20.84 -36.90
N ASP A 577 7.47 20.59 -37.21
CA ASP A 577 6.67 19.50 -36.60
C ASP A 577 6.74 19.44 -35.05
N GLY A 578 6.67 20.61 -34.41
CA GLY A 578 6.75 20.77 -32.94
C GLY A 578 8.15 20.97 -32.38
N PHE A 579 9.20 20.87 -33.20
CA PHE A 579 10.54 21.26 -32.79
C PHE A 579 10.69 22.79 -32.70
N ILE A 580 11.44 23.23 -31.70
CA ILE A 580 11.85 24.61 -31.50
C ILE A 580 13.23 24.77 -32.15
N TYR A 581 13.38 25.73 -33.07
CA TYR A 581 14.65 26.01 -33.75
C TYR A 581 15.43 27.12 -33.05
N LYS A 582 16.71 26.88 -32.74
CA LYS A 582 17.64 27.90 -32.25
C LYS A 582 18.53 28.40 -33.39
N PRO A 583 18.31 29.65 -33.85
CA PRO A 583 19.18 30.24 -34.86
C PRO A 583 20.60 30.41 -34.30
N GLY A 584 21.60 30.34 -35.17
CA GLY A 584 23.01 30.53 -34.81
C GLY A 584 23.74 29.26 -34.39
N LEU A 585 23.04 28.29 -33.78
CA LEU A 585 23.60 26.96 -33.45
C LEU A 585 23.13 25.85 -34.40
N ASN A 586 22.13 26.11 -35.25
CA ASN A 586 21.52 25.09 -36.11
C ASN A 586 21.00 23.88 -35.32
N GLN A 587 20.36 24.16 -34.18
CA GLN A 587 19.81 23.16 -33.29
C GLN A 587 18.28 23.19 -33.31
N TRP A 588 17.67 22.02 -33.24
CA TRP A 588 16.24 21.83 -33.07
C TRP A 588 15.99 20.96 -31.84
N VAL A 589 14.99 21.30 -31.04
CA VAL A 589 14.61 20.47 -29.89
C VAL A 589 13.11 20.27 -29.81
N LEU A 590 12.68 19.04 -29.62
CA LEU A 590 11.30 18.64 -29.34
C LEU A 590 11.15 18.40 -27.85
N LEU A 591 10.45 19.29 -27.15
CA LEU A 591 10.17 19.19 -25.71
C LEU A 591 8.86 18.45 -25.45
N ASP A 592 8.72 17.27 -26.08
CA ASP A 592 7.54 16.39 -26.01
C ASP A 592 8.00 14.93 -26.19
N VAL A 593 7.05 14.01 -26.14
CA VAL A 593 7.23 12.58 -26.34
C VAL A 593 7.17 12.23 -27.84
N LEU A 594 8.27 11.74 -28.39
CA LEU A 594 8.29 11.09 -29.69
C LEU A 594 7.76 9.65 -29.55
N ARG A 595 6.59 9.38 -30.11
CA ARG A 595 5.89 8.08 -30.01
C ARG A 595 6.17 7.18 -31.22
N PRO A 596 6.18 5.85 -31.04
CA PRO A 596 6.38 4.92 -32.15
C PRO A 596 5.27 5.03 -33.20
N GLY A 597 5.64 4.84 -34.46
CA GLY A 597 4.73 4.94 -35.61
C GLY A 597 4.32 6.36 -36.00
N ARG A 598 4.84 7.40 -35.34
CA ARG A 598 4.61 8.81 -35.68
C ARG A 598 5.94 9.53 -35.93
N PRO A 599 6.56 9.35 -37.11
CA PRO A 599 7.82 10.03 -37.42
C PRO A 599 7.63 11.54 -37.38
N LYS A 600 8.64 12.24 -36.88
CA LYS A 600 8.69 13.70 -36.90
C LYS A 600 9.54 14.18 -38.07
N THR A 601 9.08 15.23 -38.74
CA THR A 601 9.75 15.76 -39.94
C THR A 601 10.18 17.22 -39.74
N ILE A 602 11.46 17.49 -39.95
CA ILE A 602 12.03 18.84 -40.02
C ILE A 602 12.42 19.11 -41.47
N ILE A 603 11.97 20.25 -42.01
CA ILE A 603 12.31 20.73 -43.35
C ILE A 603 12.89 22.13 -43.20
N TYR A 604 14.07 22.35 -43.77
CA TYR A 604 14.72 23.66 -43.79
C TYR A 604 15.42 23.93 -45.13
N GLU A 605 15.47 25.19 -45.52
CA GLU A 605 16.26 25.65 -46.65
C GLU A 605 17.65 26.07 -46.17
N VAL A 606 18.67 25.71 -46.94
CA VAL A 606 20.05 26.14 -46.72
C VAL A 606 20.45 27.05 -47.86
N THR A 607 20.89 28.26 -47.51
CA THR A 607 21.45 29.24 -48.46
C THR A 607 22.96 29.22 -48.36
N VAL A 608 23.61 28.85 -49.47
CA VAL A 608 25.06 28.87 -49.64
C VAL A 608 25.51 30.30 -50.01
N PRO A 609 26.58 30.84 -49.40
CA PRO A 609 27.13 32.14 -49.78
C PRO A 609 27.47 32.18 -51.28
N PRO A 610 26.95 33.14 -52.05
CA PRO A 610 27.15 33.19 -53.50
C PRO A 610 28.59 33.55 -53.90
N THR A 611 29.40 34.04 -52.95
CA THR A 611 30.80 34.42 -53.13
C THR A 611 31.78 33.33 -52.70
N LEU A 612 31.30 32.14 -52.34
CA LEU A 612 32.17 31.03 -51.96
C LEU A 612 32.97 30.57 -53.18
N GLU A 613 34.29 30.44 -53.03
CA GLU A 613 35.13 29.92 -54.11
C GLU A 613 34.90 28.43 -54.29
N VAL A 614 34.59 28.03 -55.53
CA VAL A 614 34.43 26.62 -55.92
C VAL A 614 35.76 26.10 -56.44
N ARG A 615 36.21 24.95 -55.95
CA ARG A 615 37.45 24.34 -56.43
C ARG A 615 37.21 23.72 -57.82
N PRO A 616 38.08 23.97 -58.81
CA PRO A 616 37.94 23.37 -60.12
C PRO A 616 38.07 21.84 -60.02
N PRO A 617 37.29 21.07 -60.81
CA PRO A 617 37.36 19.61 -60.78
C PRO A 617 38.77 19.12 -61.13
N ARG A 618 39.28 18.13 -60.41
CA ARG A 618 40.60 17.56 -60.74
C ARG A 618 40.51 16.71 -62.02
N PRO A 619 41.43 16.88 -62.98
CA PRO A 619 41.42 16.09 -64.22
C PRO A 619 41.63 14.60 -63.94
N GLY A 620 40.77 13.75 -64.48
CA GLY A 620 40.86 12.31 -64.35
C GLY A 620 39.68 11.60 -65.01
N PRO A 621 39.71 10.26 -65.12
CA PRO A 621 38.60 9.47 -65.68
C PRO A 621 37.32 9.57 -64.85
N CYS A 622 37.43 9.93 -63.57
CA CYS A 622 36.33 10.34 -62.69
C CYS A 622 36.72 11.67 -62.04
N PRO A 623 36.28 12.83 -62.55
CA PRO A 623 36.68 14.12 -62.02
C PRO A 623 36.17 14.28 -60.58
N GLU A 624 37.09 14.53 -59.64
CA GLU A 624 36.76 14.84 -58.25
C GLU A 624 36.11 16.23 -58.22
N ARG A 625 34.82 16.27 -57.84
CA ARG A 625 34.04 17.51 -57.71
C ARG A 625 34.16 18.08 -56.30
N ASP A 626 33.85 19.37 -56.15
CA ASP A 626 33.88 20.05 -54.86
C ASP A 626 32.63 19.71 -54.06
N PHE A 627 32.77 18.91 -53.00
CA PHE A 627 31.67 18.53 -52.13
C PHE A 627 31.86 19.14 -50.75
N GLN A 628 30.79 19.69 -50.21
CA GLN A 628 30.70 20.06 -48.81
C GLN A 628 29.84 19.02 -48.07
N THR A 629 30.19 18.80 -46.81
CA THR A 629 29.49 17.80 -45.98
C THR A 629 28.52 18.51 -45.04
N VAL A 630 27.34 17.90 -44.89
CA VAL A 630 26.37 18.22 -43.84
C VAL A 630 26.33 17.03 -42.90
N VAL A 631 26.65 17.25 -41.64
CA VAL A 631 26.63 16.20 -40.59
C VAL A 631 25.56 16.57 -39.59
N GLY A 632 24.91 15.58 -39.00
CA GLY A 632 23.90 15.85 -38.00
C GLY A 632 23.90 14.75 -36.95
N LYS A 633 23.53 15.13 -35.74
CA LYS A 633 23.37 14.23 -34.59
C LYS A 633 21.97 14.39 -34.02
N VAL A 634 21.36 13.26 -33.69
CA VAL A 634 20.11 13.23 -32.93
C VAL A 634 20.41 12.62 -31.59
N ASP A 635 19.94 13.28 -30.54
CA ASP A 635 20.09 12.81 -29.18
C ASP A 635 18.78 12.94 -28.40
N THR A 636 18.65 12.19 -27.29
CA THR A 636 17.40 12.11 -26.53
C THR A 636 17.60 12.35 -25.04
N GLY A 637 16.59 12.88 -24.35
CA GLY A 637 16.60 13.10 -22.90
C GLY A 637 16.34 11.81 -22.12
N LEU A 638 15.30 11.06 -22.51
CA LEU A 638 14.95 9.79 -21.85
C LEU A 638 14.36 8.75 -22.82
N PRO A 639 14.95 7.54 -22.94
CA PRO A 639 16.31 7.18 -22.49
C PRO A 639 17.37 8.08 -23.15
N CYS A 640 18.53 8.23 -22.51
CA CYS A 640 19.64 9.00 -23.07
C CYS A 640 20.33 8.19 -24.18
N LEU A 641 20.27 8.69 -25.42
CA LEU A 641 20.83 8.08 -26.62
C LEU A 641 21.41 9.18 -27.51
N GLU A 642 22.43 8.84 -28.29
CA GLU A 642 22.97 9.68 -29.35
C GLU A 642 23.16 8.82 -30.61
N ILE A 643 22.71 9.32 -31.75
CA ILE A 643 22.84 8.68 -33.06
C ILE A 643 23.25 9.70 -34.12
N GLU A 644 23.93 9.25 -35.16
CA GLU A 644 24.18 10.07 -36.34
C GLU A 644 22.97 10.09 -37.28
N VAL A 645 22.77 11.22 -37.95
CA VAL A 645 21.77 11.36 -39.02
C VAL A 645 22.29 10.64 -40.27
N SER A 646 21.60 9.56 -40.64
CA SER A 646 21.91 8.76 -41.83
C SER A 646 21.38 9.41 -43.12
N GLY A 647 21.70 8.85 -44.29
CA GLY A 647 21.17 9.31 -45.58
C GLY A 647 22.14 10.21 -46.33
N GLN A 648 21.63 11.24 -47.01
CA GLN A 648 22.47 12.13 -47.81
C GLN A 648 23.22 13.12 -46.92
N SER A 649 24.53 13.25 -47.15
CA SER A 649 25.42 14.12 -46.36
C SER A 649 26.34 14.99 -47.22
N LYS A 650 26.29 14.89 -48.54
CA LYS A 650 27.16 15.66 -49.44
C LYS A 650 26.33 16.59 -50.32
N VAL A 651 26.81 17.81 -50.47
CA VAL A 651 26.29 18.84 -51.38
C VAL A 651 27.40 19.21 -52.34
N GLU A 652 27.18 18.99 -53.62
CA GLU A 652 28.10 19.42 -54.67
C GLU A 652 28.01 20.93 -54.85
N LEU A 653 29.16 21.59 -54.96
CA LEU A 653 29.28 22.99 -55.32
C LEU A 653 29.85 23.11 -56.72
N ALA A 654 29.21 23.91 -57.56
CA ALA A 654 29.65 24.22 -58.91
C ALA A 654 29.53 25.72 -59.19
N ASP A 655 30.45 26.28 -59.98
CA ASP A 655 30.39 27.67 -60.49
C ASP A 655 30.05 27.72 -61.99
N CYS A 656 29.81 26.55 -62.57
CA CYS A 656 29.47 26.33 -63.97
C CYS A 656 28.60 25.07 -64.11
N LEU A 657 27.77 25.02 -65.17
CA LEU A 657 26.97 23.85 -65.48
C LEU A 657 27.75 22.86 -66.37
N GLN A 658 27.43 21.58 -66.29
CA GLN A 658 27.73 20.65 -67.37
C GLN A 658 26.90 21.02 -68.59
N VAL A 659 27.47 20.80 -69.78
CA VAL A 659 26.81 21.19 -71.04
C VAL A 659 25.45 20.52 -71.19
N LEU A 660 25.31 19.25 -70.82
CA LEU A 660 24.03 18.54 -70.85
C LEU A 660 22.97 19.23 -69.96
N THR A 661 23.34 19.61 -68.75
CA THR A 661 22.48 20.32 -67.79
C THR A 661 22.11 21.70 -68.30
N ALA A 662 23.07 22.46 -68.82
CA ALA A 662 22.81 23.77 -69.40
C ALA A 662 21.81 23.71 -70.55
N ILE A 663 21.87 22.68 -71.40
CA ILE A 663 20.91 22.47 -72.49
C ILE A 663 19.52 22.13 -71.94
N ALA A 664 19.40 21.24 -70.96
CA ALA A 664 18.11 20.92 -70.33
C ALA A 664 17.48 22.12 -69.60
N LYS A 665 18.33 23.00 -69.05
CA LYS A 665 17.93 24.26 -68.40
C LYS A 665 17.96 25.45 -69.36
N TRP A 666 18.01 25.25 -70.68
CA TRP A 666 18.04 26.34 -71.64
C TRP A 666 16.62 26.81 -71.98
N ASP A 667 16.32 28.07 -71.71
CA ASP A 667 15.13 28.73 -72.23
C ASP A 667 15.42 29.19 -73.66
N VAL A 668 14.89 28.46 -74.63
CA VAL A 668 15.10 28.73 -76.06
C VAL A 668 14.45 30.04 -76.51
N THR A 669 13.42 30.52 -75.80
CA THR A 669 12.73 31.76 -76.16
C THR A 669 13.51 33.01 -75.75
N ARG A 670 14.12 32.97 -74.57
CA ARG A 670 14.99 34.05 -74.04
C ARG A 670 16.46 33.88 -74.42
N ASP A 671 16.82 32.72 -74.95
CA ASP A 671 18.19 32.28 -75.24
C ASP A 671 19.13 32.40 -74.02
N THR A 672 18.61 32.00 -72.86
CA THR A 672 19.31 32.07 -71.57
C THR A 672 19.05 30.84 -70.73
N ILE A 673 19.89 30.59 -69.71
CA ILE A 673 19.65 29.52 -68.74
C ILE A 673 18.53 29.93 -67.77
N ASP A 674 17.60 28.99 -67.53
CA ASP A 674 16.58 29.05 -66.50
C ASP A 674 16.58 27.73 -65.69
N LEU A 675 17.05 27.82 -64.45
CA LEU A 675 17.22 26.66 -63.57
C LEU A 675 15.88 26.04 -63.12
N THR A 676 14.76 26.74 -63.30
CA THR A 676 13.42 26.25 -62.95
C THR A 676 12.83 25.29 -63.97
N LEU A 677 13.44 25.17 -65.16
CA LEU A 677 12.99 24.28 -66.22
C LEU A 677 13.15 22.79 -65.85
N SER A 678 12.38 21.92 -66.50
CA SER A 678 12.42 20.47 -66.30
C SER A 678 13.81 19.87 -66.56
N ASP A 679 14.13 18.76 -65.91
CA ASP A 679 15.33 17.97 -66.21
C ASP A 679 15.20 17.10 -67.46
N LYS A 680 14.17 17.32 -68.28
CA LYS A 680 13.95 16.59 -69.53
C LYS A 680 14.23 17.52 -70.69
N ILE A 681 14.97 17.03 -71.68
CA ILE A 681 15.31 17.81 -72.86
C ILE A 681 14.11 17.85 -73.80
N THR A 682 13.77 19.04 -74.27
CA THR A 682 12.70 19.30 -75.25
C THR A 682 13.26 19.44 -76.66
N PHE A 683 12.42 19.26 -77.68
CA PHE A 683 12.86 19.40 -79.08
C PHE A 683 13.48 20.78 -79.38
N PRO A 684 12.92 21.93 -78.93
CA PRO A 684 13.57 23.22 -79.10
C PRO A 684 14.98 23.29 -78.49
N GLN A 685 15.19 22.66 -77.33
CA GLN A 685 16.51 22.61 -76.69
C GLN A 685 17.49 21.75 -77.48
N VAL A 686 17.03 20.65 -78.10
CA VAL A 686 17.84 19.87 -79.05
C VAL A 686 18.23 20.72 -80.26
N GLN A 687 17.29 21.46 -80.86
CA GLN A 687 17.59 22.34 -81.98
C GLN A 687 18.64 23.39 -81.60
N ARG A 688 18.56 23.94 -80.38
CA ARG A 688 19.56 24.88 -79.88
C ARG A 688 20.92 24.22 -79.64
N ALA A 689 20.96 23.01 -79.09
CA ALA A 689 22.18 22.24 -78.94
C ALA A 689 22.86 21.93 -80.29
N ILE A 690 22.08 21.61 -81.33
CA ILE A 690 22.59 21.43 -82.70
C ILE A 690 23.24 22.72 -83.22
N ALA A 691 22.64 23.88 -82.96
CA ALA A 691 23.23 25.16 -83.34
C ALA A 691 24.61 25.36 -82.66
N PHE A 692 24.72 25.13 -81.35
CA PHE A 692 26.01 25.18 -80.65
C PHE A 692 27.04 24.20 -81.23
N TRP A 693 26.62 22.99 -81.59
CA TRP A 693 27.49 21.98 -82.21
C TRP A 693 27.97 22.39 -83.61
N LEU A 694 27.07 22.86 -84.48
CA LEU A 694 27.40 23.31 -85.84
C LEU A 694 28.33 24.53 -85.84
N GLU A 695 28.15 25.43 -84.88
CA GLU A 695 28.97 26.64 -84.73
C GLU A 695 30.31 26.37 -84.04
N GLY A 696 30.48 25.20 -83.40
CA GLY A 696 31.61 24.92 -82.50
C GLY A 696 31.65 25.90 -81.31
N ALA A 697 30.53 26.54 -80.99
CA ALA A 697 30.43 27.59 -80.00
C ALA A 697 30.40 27.00 -78.58
N ARG A 698 31.00 27.73 -77.64
CA ARG A 698 30.90 27.38 -76.21
C ARG A 698 29.48 27.69 -75.72
N VAL A 699 28.86 26.71 -75.07
CA VAL A 699 27.58 26.88 -74.39
C VAL A 699 27.79 27.80 -73.17
N PRO A 700 27.08 28.94 -73.06
CA PRO A 700 27.25 29.89 -71.97
C PRO A 700 27.09 29.24 -70.59
N ARG A 701 27.88 29.73 -69.62
CA ARG A 701 27.88 29.29 -68.21
C ARG A 701 28.19 27.79 -67.99
N THR A 702 28.87 27.15 -68.94
CA THR A 702 29.28 25.74 -68.79
C THR A 702 30.75 25.56 -68.42
N CYS A 703 31.08 24.46 -67.74
CA CYS A 703 32.45 24.11 -67.37
C CYS A 703 33.30 23.81 -68.62
N ALA A 704 34.61 24.06 -68.56
CA ALA A 704 35.50 23.80 -69.70
C ALA A 704 35.51 22.29 -70.08
N PRO A 705 35.53 21.93 -71.39
CA PRO A 705 35.67 22.81 -72.54
C PRO A 705 34.38 23.56 -72.93
N GLY A 706 33.22 23.12 -72.43
CA GLY A 706 31.95 23.83 -72.56
C GLY A 706 31.35 23.83 -73.97
N VAL A 707 31.78 22.92 -74.82
CA VAL A 707 31.31 22.78 -76.21
C VAL A 707 30.43 21.54 -76.33
N VAL A 708 29.46 21.60 -77.25
CA VAL A 708 28.73 20.39 -77.65
C VAL A 708 29.59 19.67 -78.68
N ASP A 709 30.11 18.49 -78.36
CA ASP A 709 30.86 17.65 -79.29
C ASP A 709 29.97 16.57 -79.95
N PHE A 710 30.56 15.76 -80.83
CA PHE A 710 29.83 14.72 -81.57
C PHE A 710 29.18 13.66 -80.67
N GLU A 711 29.83 13.27 -79.56
CA GLU A 711 29.25 12.27 -78.66
C GLU A 711 28.19 12.88 -77.74
N LEU A 712 28.41 14.13 -77.31
CA LEU A 712 27.46 14.85 -76.48
C LEU A 712 26.18 15.19 -77.24
N ILE A 713 26.24 15.60 -78.52
CA ILE A 713 25.01 15.87 -79.29
C ILE A 713 24.18 14.59 -79.48
N LYS A 714 24.83 13.44 -79.73
CA LYS A 714 24.15 12.13 -79.76
C LYS A 714 23.46 11.83 -78.44
N THR A 715 24.14 12.11 -77.33
CA THR A 715 23.63 11.93 -75.97
C THR A 715 22.40 12.82 -75.70
N ILE A 716 22.47 14.11 -76.04
CA ILE A 716 21.37 15.07 -75.92
C ILE A 716 20.12 14.59 -76.70
N ILE A 717 20.31 14.16 -77.95
CA ILE A 717 19.22 13.63 -78.79
C ILE A 717 18.62 12.37 -78.16
N ALA A 718 19.45 11.48 -77.61
CA ALA A 718 18.98 10.27 -76.96
C ALA A 718 18.11 10.58 -75.74
N TYR A 719 18.51 11.51 -74.87
CA TYR A 719 17.70 11.95 -73.72
C TYR A 719 16.36 12.55 -74.14
N TRP A 720 16.34 13.35 -75.19
CA TRP A 720 15.09 13.90 -75.73
C TRP A 720 14.17 12.80 -76.28
N LEU A 721 14.66 11.92 -77.15
CA LEU A 721 13.85 10.89 -77.82
C LEU A 721 13.31 9.83 -76.84
N THR A 722 14.08 9.52 -75.80
CA THR A 722 13.68 8.57 -74.75
C THR A 722 12.79 9.22 -73.69
N GLY A 723 12.78 10.55 -73.61
CA GLY A 723 12.08 11.30 -72.56
C GLY A 723 12.65 11.04 -71.16
N THR A 724 13.88 10.54 -71.08
CA THR A 724 14.61 10.25 -69.84
C THR A 724 15.13 11.56 -69.23
N PRO A 725 14.93 11.81 -67.93
CA PRO A 725 15.58 12.92 -67.23
C PRO A 725 17.10 12.85 -67.35
N ILE A 726 17.79 13.98 -67.47
CA ILE A 726 19.24 14.04 -67.69
C ILE A 726 20.09 13.45 -66.56
N CYS A 727 19.51 13.25 -65.38
CA CYS A 727 20.19 12.66 -64.24
C CYS A 727 19.93 11.15 -64.11
N GLU A 728 19.09 10.56 -64.97
CA GLU A 728 18.83 9.12 -65.05
C GLU A 728 19.68 8.49 -66.18
N PRO A 729 20.15 7.25 -66.05
CA PRO A 729 20.85 6.59 -67.14
C PRO A 729 19.92 6.38 -68.33
N LEU A 730 20.44 6.56 -69.56
CA LEU A 730 19.67 6.27 -70.76
C LEU A 730 19.27 4.77 -70.81
N PRO A 731 18.08 4.43 -71.33
CA PRO A 731 17.66 3.06 -71.49
C PRO A 731 18.69 2.21 -72.24
N GLY A 732 19.15 1.12 -71.62
CA GLY A 732 20.15 0.21 -72.20
C GLY A 732 21.61 0.65 -72.07
N GLN A 733 21.88 1.78 -71.42
CA GLN A 733 23.24 2.23 -71.14
C GLN A 733 23.86 1.40 -70.00
N PRO A 734 25.06 0.84 -70.15
CA PRO A 734 25.77 0.21 -69.04
C PRO A 734 26.10 1.25 -67.96
N PRO A 735 26.23 0.86 -66.68
CA PRO A 735 26.64 1.76 -65.61
C PRO A 735 27.91 2.52 -66.02
N SER A 736 27.96 3.83 -65.74
CA SER A 736 29.16 4.61 -66.06
C SER A 736 30.37 4.04 -65.33
N LEU A 737 31.57 4.26 -65.87
CA LEU A 737 32.86 3.87 -65.25
C LEU A 737 33.05 4.44 -63.82
N CYS A 738 32.26 5.46 -63.47
CA CYS A 738 32.27 6.13 -62.16
C CYS A 738 30.97 5.89 -61.36
N ALA A 739 30.07 5.01 -61.82
CA ALA A 739 28.84 4.68 -61.11
C ALA A 739 29.19 3.91 -59.82
N GLY A 740 28.95 4.53 -58.67
CA GLY A 740 29.23 3.96 -57.35
C GLY A 740 30.64 4.23 -56.79
N ARG A 741 31.41 5.16 -57.38
CA ARG A 741 32.67 5.68 -56.82
C ARG A 741 32.50 7.02 -56.14
#